data_AF-A0A2S7MJ42-F1
#
_entry.id   AF-A0A2S7MJ42-F1
#
_cell.length_a   1.000
_cell.length_b   1.000
_cell.length_c   1.000
_cell.angle_alpha   90.00
_cell.angle_beta   90.00
_cell.angle_gamma   90.00
#
_symmetry.space_group_name_H-M   'P 1'
#
loop_
_entity.id
_entity.type
_entity.pdbx_description
1 polymer ?
#
loop_
_entity_poly.entity_id
_entity_poly.type
_entity_poly.pdbx_seq_one_letter_code
_entity_poly.pdbx_strand_id
1 'polypeptide(L)'
;MQKKEIAVFIDKITRERATGDLLIVGWAVDEVTKEIPHIKVDKENVIAEVTNVVRLDINHLYNLDVKTPSGFSIRLSGRLKGRAILDFQTKKHQNGIAVKLNSRYPYDDGLETGWEKKKRLLKKGINYARTHGVKKAIRRVKLELKPGSIDYAEWITRHENIDLKSQQEQSKKFDYRPLISIAMPVYNVEIKWLEKCIDSVINQTYDNWELCISDDASTDPKIKKCLEAYEKKEPRIKVVFRKENGHISLATNSALEIATGEFIALLDNDDELPPHALFEVVKVLNERPELDVIYSDEDKIDAEGNRFDPHFKADWSPDTLMGNNYISHLGVYRSSIVKSLGGFRKGYEGSQDYDLVLRVTEQIPEDHIYHIDKVLYHWRTIPGSTASSGEAKSYIYDSGVKALTDALNRRGIKGTVRPGLISGFYEVTYEVLQEELVSVIIPTKNGYDDLKLCVDSIIEKTSYPNYEIIIADNGSTDPKMQELFAEYKKQLDERFIVELIDIPFNYSRINNLAAEKASGKYLLFLNNDTEVIEPNWMTTMVSYAQFDRIGCVGAKLYYPDDTTQHAGVLVGIGGVAGHALNNYDRTHCGYFGRLVIDVNYLAVTAACMMVKAADFKAVNGFDETLEVAFNDVDLCLKIYELGRYNVYAHQVELYHFESKSRGYEDTPEKQKRFAGEIKKMQDKWPAYIAHDPFYNDNLTKEGIGDFSLRPD
;
A
#
# COMPACT_ATOMS: atom_id res chain seq x y z
N MET A 1 20.22 -13.27 -28.65
CA MET A 1 18.77 -13.51 -28.95
C MET A 1 18.31 -12.33 -29.79
N GLN A 2 17.74 -12.55 -30.98
CA GLN A 2 17.06 -11.48 -31.72
C GLN A 2 15.96 -10.91 -30.82
N LYS A 3 16.02 -9.62 -30.48
CA LYS A 3 14.90 -8.92 -29.85
C LYS A 3 13.71 -9.09 -30.80
N LYS A 4 12.61 -9.68 -30.32
CA LYS A 4 11.35 -9.61 -31.05
C LYS A 4 10.89 -8.16 -30.96
N GLU A 5 10.62 -7.52 -32.09
CA GLU A 5 10.26 -6.09 -32.12
C GLU A 5 8.90 -5.82 -31.45
N ILE A 6 8.01 -6.81 -31.43
CA ILE A 6 6.79 -6.81 -30.62
C ILE A 6 6.99 -7.72 -29.40
N ALA A 7 7.02 -7.12 -28.22
CA ALA A 7 6.97 -7.83 -26.95
C ALA A 7 5.54 -8.33 -26.72
N VAL A 8 5.41 -9.60 -26.38
CA VAL A 8 4.12 -10.21 -26.05
C VAL A 8 4.30 -11.15 -24.88
N PHE A 9 3.38 -11.05 -23.92
CA PHE A 9 3.32 -11.91 -22.76
C PHE A 9 1.89 -12.41 -22.55
N ILE A 10 1.75 -13.70 -22.22
CA ILE A 10 0.48 -14.30 -21.87
C ILE A 10 0.49 -14.54 -20.36
N ASP A 11 -0.33 -13.79 -19.63
CA ASP A 11 -0.44 -13.88 -18.17
C ASP A 11 -1.12 -15.17 -17.75
N LYS A 12 -2.26 -15.47 -18.38
CA LYS A 12 -3.07 -16.65 -18.07
C LYS A 12 -3.78 -17.21 -19.29
N ILE A 13 -3.99 -18.53 -19.24
CA ILE A 13 -4.88 -19.26 -20.13
C ILE A 13 -5.78 -20.14 -19.26
N THR A 14 -7.08 -19.88 -19.29
CA THR A 14 -8.09 -20.54 -18.46
C THR A 14 -9.24 -21.08 -19.33
N ARG A 15 -10.10 -21.93 -18.74
CA ARG A 15 -11.33 -22.44 -19.36
C ARG A 15 -12.56 -21.95 -18.64
N GLU A 16 -13.58 -21.55 -19.37
CA GLU A 16 -14.89 -21.28 -18.79
C GLU A 16 -15.64 -22.59 -18.51
N ARG A 17 -16.15 -22.79 -17.29
CA ARG A 17 -16.75 -24.06 -16.87
C ARG A 17 -18.08 -24.36 -17.58
N ALA A 18 -18.88 -23.33 -17.86
CA ALA A 18 -20.19 -23.46 -18.47
C ALA A 18 -20.12 -23.82 -19.97
N THR A 19 -19.16 -23.23 -20.70
CA THR A 19 -19.06 -23.30 -22.17
C THR A 19 -17.90 -24.18 -22.64
N GLY A 20 -16.85 -24.33 -21.83
CA GLY A 20 -15.59 -24.97 -22.21
C GLY A 20 -14.65 -24.06 -23.02
N ASP A 21 -15.04 -22.80 -23.23
CA ASP A 21 -14.30 -21.80 -23.99
C ASP A 21 -12.93 -21.51 -23.35
N LEU A 22 -11.97 -21.13 -24.19
CA LEU A 22 -10.62 -20.78 -23.77
C LEU A 22 -10.49 -19.27 -23.63
N LEU A 23 -10.16 -18.80 -22.43
CA LEU A 23 -9.84 -17.39 -22.18
C LEU A 23 -8.32 -17.22 -22.10
N ILE A 24 -7.78 -16.29 -22.87
CA ILE A 24 -6.34 -15.98 -22.93
C ILE A 24 -6.18 -14.51 -22.60
N VAL A 25 -5.50 -14.21 -21.50
CA VAL A 25 -5.24 -12.83 -21.08
C VAL A 25 -3.74 -12.57 -21.12
N GLY A 26 -3.35 -11.39 -21.59
CA GLY A 26 -1.95 -11.01 -21.76
C GLY A 26 -1.79 -9.53 -22.06
N TRP A 27 -0.60 -9.17 -22.51
CA TRP A 27 -0.29 -7.84 -23.03
C TRP A 27 0.67 -7.92 -24.22
N ALA A 28 0.61 -6.90 -25.08
CA ALA A 28 1.48 -6.81 -26.25
C ALA A 28 1.79 -5.36 -26.59
N VAL A 29 3.07 -5.04 -26.80
CA VAL A 29 3.54 -3.71 -27.17
C VAL A 29 4.68 -3.83 -28.18
N ASP A 30 4.63 -3.02 -29.24
CA ASP A 30 5.79 -2.84 -30.11
C ASP A 30 6.83 -1.97 -29.41
N GLU A 31 7.96 -2.58 -29.03
CA GLU A 31 8.94 -1.90 -28.18
C GLU A 31 9.61 -0.71 -28.89
N VAL A 32 9.60 -0.74 -30.23
CA VAL A 32 10.25 0.24 -31.11
C VAL A 32 9.31 1.39 -31.44
N THR A 33 8.09 1.07 -31.90
CA THR A 33 7.13 2.09 -32.36
C THR A 33 6.19 2.57 -31.27
N LYS A 34 6.11 1.84 -30.16
CA LYS A 34 5.13 2.04 -29.08
C LYS A 34 3.68 1.85 -29.53
N GLU A 35 3.44 1.27 -30.72
CA GLU A 35 2.10 0.93 -31.21
C GLU A 35 1.57 -0.34 -30.50
N ILE A 36 0.26 -0.38 -30.26
CA ILE A 36 -0.43 -1.60 -29.79
C ILE A 36 -0.76 -2.50 -30.99
N PRO A 37 -0.28 -3.74 -31.02
CA PRO A 37 -0.49 -4.63 -32.15
C PRO A 37 -1.95 -5.07 -32.26
N HIS A 38 -2.45 -5.12 -33.49
CA HIS A 38 -3.69 -5.81 -33.82
C HIS A 38 -3.49 -7.32 -33.66
N ILE A 39 -4.39 -7.98 -32.95
CA ILE A 39 -4.34 -9.44 -32.72
C ILE A 39 -5.25 -10.16 -33.69
N LYS A 40 -4.71 -11.12 -34.44
CA LYS A 40 -5.47 -12.04 -35.28
C LYS A 40 -5.29 -13.46 -34.76
N VAL A 41 -6.36 -14.24 -34.80
CA VAL A 41 -6.30 -15.66 -34.44
C VAL A 41 -6.52 -16.49 -35.68
N ASP A 42 -5.48 -17.20 -36.12
CA ASP A 42 -5.57 -18.06 -37.29
C ASP A 42 -5.88 -19.51 -36.88
N LYS A 43 -7.17 -19.87 -36.98
CA LYS A 43 -7.62 -21.26 -36.80
C LYS A 43 -9.01 -21.54 -37.40
N GLU A 44 -9.09 -22.51 -38.31
CA GLU A 44 -10.37 -23.02 -38.82
C GLU A 44 -11.25 -23.61 -37.71
N ASN A 45 -12.55 -23.27 -37.75
CA ASN A 45 -13.58 -23.74 -36.81
C ASN A 45 -13.38 -23.31 -35.34
N VAL A 46 -12.64 -22.24 -35.11
CA VAL A 46 -12.53 -21.55 -33.81
C VAL A 46 -12.98 -20.10 -34.01
N ILE A 47 -13.90 -19.65 -33.16
CA ILE A 47 -14.33 -18.25 -33.13
C ILE A 47 -13.47 -17.54 -32.08
N ALA A 48 -12.93 -16.38 -32.44
CA ALA A 48 -12.09 -15.58 -31.56
C ALA A 48 -12.71 -14.20 -31.34
N GLU A 49 -12.99 -13.88 -30.08
CA GLU A 49 -13.37 -12.54 -29.64
C GLU A 49 -12.15 -11.92 -28.95
N VAL A 50 -11.67 -10.81 -29.48
CA VAL A 50 -10.51 -10.07 -28.95
C VAL A 50 -11.00 -8.77 -28.34
N THR A 51 -10.65 -8.55 -27.08
CA THR A 51 -10.90 -7.30 -26.36
C THR A 51 -9.57 -6.75 -25.90
N ASN A 52 -9.25 -5.51 -26.27
CA ASN A 52 -8.08 -4.83 -25.73
C ASN A 52 -8.46 -4.20 -24.39
N VAL A 53 -7.57 -4.31 -23.41
CA VAL A 53 -7.77 -3.80 -22.04
C VAL A 53 -6.60 -2.92 -21.64
N VAL A 54 -6.83 -1.95 -20.77
CA VAL A 54 -5.77 -1.08 -20.24
C VAL A 54 -4.96 -1.86 -19.21
N ARG A 55 -3.62 -1.82 -19.34
CA ARG A 55 -2.68 -2.40 -18.38
C ARG A 55 -1.70 -1.32 -17.93
N LEU A 56 -1.94 -0.77 -16.74
CA LEU A 56 -1.18 0.36 -16.21
C LEU A 56 0.27 0.02 -15.93
N ASP A 57 0.52 -1.18 -15.38
CA ASP A 57 1.87 -1.72 -15.18
C ASP A 57 2.69 -1.74 -16.49
N ILE A 58 2.04 -2.12 -17.59
CA ILE A 58 2.67 -2.18 -18.92
C ILE A 58 2.79 -0.78 -19.54
N ASN A 59 1.77 0.07 -19.39
CA ASN A 59 1.83 1.44 -19.87
C ASN A 59 2.96 2.21 -19.19
N HIS A 60 3.13 2.04 -17.88
CA HIS A 60 4.23 2.63 -17.14
C HIS A 60 5.58 2.07 -17.60
N LEU A 61 5.71 0.75 -17.69
CA LEU A 61 6.95 0.08 -18.15
C LEU A 61 7.42 0.55 -19.53
N TYR A 62 6.48 0.83 -20.44
CA TYR A 62 6.78 1.25 -21.81
C TYR A 62 6.60 2.76 -22.08
N ASN A 63 6.31 3.55 -21.05
CA ASN A 63 6.02 4.99 -21.10
C ASN A 63 4.92 5.35 -22.11
N LEU A 64 3.80 4.65 -22.05
CA LEU A 64 2.61 4.84 -22.88
C LEU A 64 1.59 5.73 -22.16
N ASP A 65 0.67 6.33 -22.92
CA ASP A 65 -0.47 7.04 -22.33
C ASP A 65 -1.29 6.08 -21.46
N VAL A 66 -1.75 6.53 -20.28
CA VAL A 66 -2.46 5.69 -19.31
C VAL A 66 -3.74 5.05 -19.86
N LYS A 67 -4.36 5.65 -20.89
CA LYS A 67 -5.56 5.11 -21.57
C LYS A 67 -5.22 4.13 -22.68
N THR A 68 -3.95 3.89 -22.94
CA THR A 68 -3.49 2.95 -23.98
C THR A 68 -3.87 1.52 -23.59
N PRO A 69 -4.59 0.78 -24.45
CA PRO A 69 -5.03 -0.57 -24.14
C PRO A 69 -3.93 -1.58 -24.49
N SER A 70 -2.83 -1.56 -23.74
CA SER A 70 -1.65 -2.42 -23.94
C SER A 70 -1.88 -3.90 -23.57
N GLY A 71 -2.96 -4.20 -22.84
CA GLY A 71 -3.41 -5.54 -22.52
C GLY A 71 -4.42 -6.09 -23.52
N PHE A 72 -4.64 -7.40 -23.49
CA PHE A 72 -5.68 -8.07 -24.26
C PHE A 72 -6.32 -9.23 -23.50
N SER A 73 -7.57 -9.50 -23.86
CA SER A 73 -8.33 -10.69 -23.50
C SER A 73 -8.87 -11.32 -24.79
N ILE A 74 -8.60 -12.60 -25.01
CA ILE A 74 -9.02 -13.36 -26.18
C ILE A 74 -9.87 -14.53 -25.71
N ARG A 75 -11.14 -14.53 -26.07
CA ARG A 75 -12.04 -15.68 -25.86
C ARG A 75 -12.09 -16.51 -27.15
N LEU A 76 -11.72 -17.78 -27.03
CA LEU A 76 -11.76 -18.76 -28.12
C LEU A 76 -12.87 -19.78 -27.86
N SER A 77 -13.85 -19.85 -28.77
CA SER A 77 -14.99 -20.77 -28.69
C SER A 77 -15.07 -21.68 -29.91
N GLY A 78 -15.86 -22.76 -29.82
CA GLY A 78 -16.03 -23.74 -30.90
C GLY A 78 -15.12 -24.97 -30.79
N ARG A 79 -14.59 -25.48 -31.92
CA ARG A 79 -13.85 -26.77 -31.94
C ARG A 79 -12.38 -26.58 -31.55
N LEU A 80 -12.12 -26.51 -30.24
CA LEU A 80 -10.80 -26.27 -29.65
C LEU A 80 -9.84 -27.49 -29.74
N LYS A 81 -9.39 -27.82 -30.96
CA LYS A 81 -8.41 -28.91 -31.23
C LYS A 81 -7.12 -28.40 -31.86
N GLY A 82 -5.99 -28.97 -31.43
CA GLY A 82 -4.66 -28.67 -31.99
C GLY A 82 -4.07 -27.37 -31.45
N ARG A 83 -3.43 -26.59 -32.32
CA ARG A 83 -2.87 -25.26 -31.98
C ARG A 83 -3.59 -24.18 -32.79
N ALA A 84 -3.73 -23.00 -32.19
CA ALA A 84 -4.02 -21.74 -32.87
C ALA A 84 -2.79 -20.84 -32.81
N ILE A 85 -2.61 -19.97 -33.81
CA ILE A 85 -1.57 -18.93 -33.78
C ILE A 85 -2.26 -17.62 -33.45
N LEU A 86 -1.84 -17.00 -32.34
CA LEU A 86 -2.17 -15.62 -31.99
C LEU A 86 -1.13 -14.74 -32.67
N ASP A 87 -1.53 -13.99 -33.67
CA ASP A 87 -0.66 -13.20 -34.51
C ASP A 87 -0.81 -11.71 -34.20
N PHE A 88 0.24 -11.13 -33.66
CA PHE A 88 0.29 -9.73 -33.21
C PHE A 88 0.96 -8.89 -34.30
N GLN A 89 0.23 -7.93 -34.88
CA GLN A 89 0.66 -7.15 -36.05
C GLN A 89 0.61 -5.64 -35.78
N THR A 90 1.72 -4.93 -36.00
CA THR A 90 1.73 -3.46 -36.17
C THR A 90 1.92 -3.11 -37.64
N LYS A 91 2.03 -1.81 -37.98
CA LYS A 91 2.33 -1.40 -39.37
C LYS A 91 3.69 -1.88 -39.85
N LYS A 92 4.64 -2.13 -38.94
CA LYS A 92 6.04 -2.43 -39.26
C LYS A 92 6.50 -3.81 -38.82
N HIS A 93 5.90 -4.37 -37.77
CA HIS A 93 6.38 -5.58 -37.14
C HIS A 93 5.27 -6.61 -36.94
N GLN A 94 5.66 -7.87 -36.76
CA GLN A 94 4.76 -8.99 -36.54
C GLN A 94 5.37 -10.02 -35.58
N ASN A 95 4.58 -10.59 -34.67
CA ASN A 95 5.01 -11.65 -33.77
C ASN A 95 3.87 -12.66 -33.55
N GLY A 96 4.09 -13.93 -33.90
CA GLY A 96 3.12 -15.01 -33.70
C GLY A 96 3.42 -15.87 -32.46
N ILE A 97 2.40 -16.16 -31.65
CA ILE A 97 2.46 -17.09 -30.52
C ILE A 97 1.50 -18.26 -30.73
N ALA A 98 2.04 -19.48 -30.70
CA ALA A 98 1.24 -20.69 -30.80
C ALA A 98 0.65 -21.11 -29.45
N VAL A 99 -0.67 -21.22 -29.37
CA VAL A 99 -1.41 -21.69 -28.18
C VAL A 99 -2.03 -23.06 -28.46
N LYS A 100 -1.85 -24.01 -27.53
CA LYS A 100 -2.46 -25.36 -27.64
C LYS A 100 -3.91 -25.33 -27.18
N LEU A 101 -4.87 -25.59 -28.04
CA LEU A 101 -6.29 -25.47 -27.73
C LEU A 101 -6.87 -26.64 -26.92
N ASN A 102 -6.24 -27.81 -26.98
CA ASN A 102 -6.71 -29.04 -26.31
C ASN A 102 -5.93 -29.38 -25.04
N SER A 103 -5.17 -28.44 -24.49
CA SER A 103 -4.48 -28.66 -23.22
C SER A 103 -5.46 -28.59 -22.04
N ARG A 104 -5.09 -29.25 -20.93
CA ARG A 104 -5.77 -29.09 -19.64
C ARG A 104 -5.33 -27.76 -19.04
N TYR A 105 -6.15 -26.73 -19.23
CA TYR A 105 -6.01 -25.42 -18.58
C TYR A 105 -6.88 -25.37 -17.32
N PRO A 106 -6.49 -24.60 -16.30
CA PRO A 106 -7.33 -24.36 -15.13
C PRO A 106 -8.64 -23.67 -15.53
N TYR A 107 -9.70 -23.83 -14.73
CA TYR A 107 -10.94 -23.11 -14.96
C TYR A 107 -10.78 -21.64 -14.52
N ASP A 108 -11.47 -20.71 -15.19
CA ASP A 108 -11.53 -19.30 -14.79
C ASP A 108 -12.61 -19.15 -13.70
N ASP A 109 -12.32 -19.62 -12.49
CA ASP A 109 -13.25 -19.58 -11.36
C ASP A 109 -12.84 -18.60 -10.26
N GLY A 110 -11.77 -17.82 -10.46
CA GLY A 110 -11.27 -16.89 -9.44
C GLY A 110 -10.78 -17.58 -8.16
N LEU A 111 -10.71 -18.92 -8.16
CA LEU A 111 -10.48 -19.75 -6.97
C LEU A 111 -9.25 -20.64 -7.23
N GLU A 112 -8.04 -20.13 -6.95
CA GLU A 112 -6.88 -21.03 -6.88
C GLU A 112 -7.05 -21.92 -5.64
N THR A 113 -7.37 -23.20 -5.84
CA THR A 113 -7.47 -24.14 -4.72
C THR A 113 -6.10 -24.26 -4.01
N GLY A 114 -6.09 -24.44 -2.68
CA GLY A 114 -4.83 -24.51 -1.91
C GLY A 114 -3.85 -25.60 -2.38
N TRP A 115 -4.35 -26.64 -3.05
CA TRP A 115 -3.55 -27.70 -3.65
C TRP A 115 -2.87 -27.28 -4.97
N GLU A 116 -3.56 -26.46 -5.77
CA GLU A 116 -3.03 -25.90 -7.02
C GLU A 116 -2.00 -24.80 -6.75
N LYS A 117 -2.22 -23.96 -5.73
CA LYS A 117 -1.24 -22.99 -5.20
C LYS A 117 0.05 -23.69 -4.77
N LYS A 118 -0.05 -24.76 -3.96
CA LYS A 118 1.10 -25.59 -3.55
C LYS A 118 1.85 -26.18 -4.76
N LYS A 119 1.13 -26.68 -5.76
CA LYS A 119 1.73 -27.27 -6.97
C LYS A 119 2.43 -26.22 -7.85
N ARG A 120 1.87 -25.02 -7.98
CA ARG A 120 2.47 -23.89 -8.71
C ARG A 120 3.73 -23.38 -8.02
N LEU A 121 3.70 -23.21 -6.70
CA LEU A 121 4.87 -22.82 -5.90
C LEU A 121 5.98 -23.88 -5.99
N LEU A 122 5.63 -25.18 -5.93
CA LEU A 122 6.59 -26.27 -6.16
C LEU A 122 7.24 -26.18 -7.55
N LYS A 123 6.43 -25.92 -8.59
CA LYS A 123 6.91 -25.83 -9.98
C LYS A 123 7.77 -24.60 -10.22
N LYS A 124 7.45 -23.46 -9.58
CA LYS A 124 8.29 -22.24 -9.54
C LYS A 124 9.60 -22.50 -8.79
N GLY A 125 9.56 -23.17 -7.64
CA GLY A 125 10.74 -23.57 -6.87
C GLY A 125 11.68 -24.50 -7.66
N ILE A 126 11.13 -25.47 -8.41
CA ILE A 126 11.91 -26.37 -9.28
C ILE A 126 12.54 -25.62 -10.46
N ASN A 127 11.82 -24.70 -11.09
CA ASN A 127 12.37 -23.90 -12.20
C ASN A 127 13.42 -22.88 -11.72
N TYR A 128 13.26 -22.31 -10.52
CA TYR A 128 14.23 -21.42 -9.91
C TYR A 128 15.51 -22.16 -9.44
N ALA A 129 15.37 -23.40 -8.96
CA ALA A 129 16.50 -24.27 -8.63
C ALA A 129 17.39 -24.58 -9.84
N ARG A 130 16.80 -24.65 -11.04
CA ARG A 130 17.52 -24.90 -12.30
C ARG A 130 18.36 -23.71 -12.77
N THR A 131 18.04 -22.50 -12.34
CA THR A 131 18.72 -21.27 -12.77
C THR A 131 19.64 -20.69 -11.71
N HIS A 132 19.33 -20.85 -10.41
CA HIS A 132 20.04 -20.18 -9.31
C HIS A 132 20.61 -21.13 -8.25
N GLY A 133 20.52 -22.45 -8.47
CA GLY A 133 21.07 -23.48 -7.60
C GLY A 133 20.11 -23.92 -6.47
N VAL A 134 20.25 -25.19 -6.09
CA VAL A 134 19.34 -25.91 -5.18
C VAL A 134 19.25 -25.26 -3.79
N LYS A 135 20.33 -24.65 -3.28
CA LYS A 135 20.35 -23.96 -1.98
C LYS A 135 19.45 -22.71 -1.94
N LYS A 136 19.44 -21.89 -3.00
CA LYS A 136 18.59 -20.67 -3.09
C LYS A 136 17.11 -21.02 -3.24
N ALA A 137 16.79 -22.08 -3.98
CA ALA A 137 15.42 -22.58 -4.10
C ALA A 137 14.89 -23.18 -2.79
N ILE A 138 15.72 -23.91 -2.03
CA ILE A 138 15.35 -24.42 -0.70
C ILE A 138 15.13 -23.26 0.29
N ARG A 139 15.92 -22.18 0.22
CA ARG A 139 15.72 -20.98 1.05
C ARG A 139 14.38 -20.28 0.74
N ARG A 140 14.05 -20.13 -0.55
CA ARG A 140 12.76 -19.57 -1.00
C ARG A 140 11.56 -20.44 -0.62
N VAL A 141 11.65 -21.76 -0.82
CA VAL A 141 10.60 -22.70 -0.42
C VAL A 141 10.44 -22.76 1.10
N LYS A 142 11.53 -22.61 1.88
CA LYS A 142 11.46 -22.44 3.34
C LYS A 142 10.87 -21.10 3.77
N LEU A 143 11.04 -20.02 2.97
CA LEU A 143 10.39 -18.72 3.17
C LEU A 143 8.88 -18.79 2.86
N GLU A 144 8.49 -19.51 1.82
CA GLU A 144 7.09 -19.70 1.41
C GLU A 144 6.34 -20.77 2.23
N LEU A 145 7.05 -21.63 2.97
CA LEU A 145 6.50 -22.67 3.86
C LEU A 145 6.69 -22.35 5.36
N LYS A 146 6.77 -21.07 5.75
CA LYS A 146 7.08 -20.70 7.13
C LYS A 146 5.97 -21.05 8.14
N PRO A 147 6.36 -21.46 9.36
CA PRO A 147 5.45 -21.73 10.47
C PRO A 147 5.02 -20.39 11.07
N GLY A 148 3.76 -19.99 10.91
CA GLY A 148 3.27 -18.75 11.51
C GLY A 148 2.14 -18.06 10.75
N SER A 149 1.84 -18.46 9.51
CA SER A 149 0.63 -17.98 8.82
C SER A 149 -0.45 -19.05 8.86
N ILE A 150 -1.59 -18.71 9.45
CA ILE A 150 -2.81 -19.54 9.39
C ILE A 150 -3.63 -19.16 8.16
N ASP A 151 -4.49 -20.08 7.72
CA ASP A 151 -5.50 -19.75 6.71
C ASP A 151 -6.52 -18.78 7.30
N TYR A 152 -7.11 -17.91 6.47
CA TYR A 152 -8.03 -16.89 6.99
C TYR A 152 -9.29 -17.48 7.62
N ALA A 153 -9.79 -18.62 7.14
CA ALA A 153 -10.92 -19.29 7.79
C ALA A 153 -10.56 -19.80 9.20
N GLU A 154 -9.32 -20.25 9.38
CA GLU A 154 -8.79 -20.62 10.70
C GLU A 154 -8.60 -19.38 11.57
N TRP A 155 -8.15 -18.26 10.99
CA TRP A 155 -8.01 -16.99 11.68
C TRP A 155 -9.34 -16.50 12.25
N ILE A 156 -10.41 -16.49 11.43
CA ILE A 156 -11.76 -16.12 11.84
C ILE A 156 -12.20 -16.99 13.03
N THR A 157 -12.01 -18.31 12.94
CA THR A 157 -12.44 -19.25 13.99
C THR A 157 -11.74 -19.00 15.34
N ARG A 158 -10.51 -18.49 15.31
CA ARG A 158 -9.73 -18.21 16.53
C ARG A 158 -10.04 -16.83 17.11
N HIS A 159 -10.15 -15.81 16.26
CA HIS A 159 -10.18 -14.42 16.67
C HIS A 159 -11.60 -13.84 16.78
N GLU A 160 -12.55 -14.33 15.99
CA GLU A 160 -13.92 -13.79 15.94
C GLU A 160 -14.92 -14.63 16.76
N ASN A 161 -14.58 -14.93 18.01
CA ASN A 161 -15.47 -15.64 18.95
C ASN A 161 -16.33 -14.66 19.75
N ILE A 162 -17.44 -14.18 19.16
CA ILE A 162 -18.27 -13.11 19.73
C ILE A 162 -19.58 -13.66 20.30
N ASP A 163 -19.84 -13.37 21.59
CA ASP A 163 -21.16 -13.62 22.19
C ASP A 163 -22.14 -12.48 21.84
N LEU A 164 -22.87 -12.67 20.74
CA LEU A 164 -23.84 -11.69 20.24
C LEU A 164 -24.97 -11.38 21.24
N LYS A 165 -25.34 -12.32 22.10
CA LYS A 165 -26.41 -12.09 23.10
C LYS A 165 -25.91 -11.17 24.20
N SER A 166 -24.74 -11.49 24.76
CA SER A 166 -24.08 -10.64 25.76
C SER A 166 -23.84 -9.23 25.19
N GLN A 167 -23.40 -9.14 23.93
CA GLN A 167 -23.19 -7.87 23.26
C GLN A 167 -24.48 -7.06 23.12
N GLN A 168 -25.60 -7.68 22.74
CA GLN A 168 -26.90 -7.01 22.67
C GLN A 168 -27.41 -6.53 24.04
N GLU A 169 -27.11 -7.26 25.12
CA GLU A 169 -27.44 -6.81 26.48
C GLU A 169 -26.55 -5.66 26.94
N GLN A 170 -25.27 -5.67 26.55
CA GLN A 170 -24.33 -4.59 26.83
C GLN A 170 -24.68 -3.33 26.04
N SER A 171 -25.07 -3.47 24.77
CA SER A 171 -25.44 -2.35 23.90
C SER A 171 -26.57 -1.50 24.49
N LYS A 172 -27.49 -2.16 25.22
CA LYS A 172 -28.60 -1.51 25.91
C LYS A 172 -28.18 -0.69 27.13
N LYS A 173 -26.99 -0.95 27.68
CA LYS A 173 -26.43 -0.33 28.89
C LYS A 173 -25.44 0.80 28.60
N PHE A 174 -25.15 1.09 27.33
CA PHE A 174 -24.33 2.23 26.96
C PHE A 174 -24.97 3.54 27.44
N ASP A 175 -24.17 4.43 28.02
CA ASP A 175 -24.60 5.75 28.47
C ASP A 175 -24.81 6.68 27.28
N TYR A 176 -23.91 6.61 26.29
CA TYR A 176 -24.03 7.31 25.03
C TYR A 176 -24.49 6.35 23.92
N ARG A 177 -25.69 6.60 23.39
CA ARG A 177 -26.33 5.76 22.37
C ARG A 177 -26.75 6.59 21.17
N PRO A 178 -25.80 7.10 20.37
CA PRO A 178 -26.12 7.90 19.19
C PRO A 178 -26.89 7.08 18.15
N LEU A 179 -27.83 7.71 17.46
CA LEU A 179 -28.48 7.10 16.30
C LEU A 179 -27.47 7.06 15.15
N ILE A 180 -27.23 5.87 14.59
CA ILE A 180 -26.42 5.69 13.37
C ILE A 180 -27.36 5.57 12.17
N SER A 181 -27.23 6.47 11.20
CA SER A 181 -27.89 6.35 9.90
C SER A 181 -26.98 5.64 8.91
N ILE A 182 -27.40 4.50 8.39
CA ILE A 182 -26.70 3.78 7.34
C ILE A 182 -27.23 4.31 5.99
N ALA A 183 -26.39 4.97 5.21
CA ALA A 183 -26.75 5.47 3.88
C ALA A 183 -26.44 4.41 2.82
N MET A 184 -27.45 3.97 2.07
CA MET A 184 -27.34 2.88 1.10
C MET A 184 -27.95 3.26 -0.26
N PRO A 185 -27.13 3.60 -1.28
CA PRO A 185 -27.60 3.80 -2.64
C PRO A 185 -27.92 2.45 -3.30
N VAL A 186 -29.05 2.35 -4.01
CA VAL A 186 -29.48 1.11 -4.68
C VAL A 186 -29.68 1.35 -6.17
N TYR A 187 -29.05 0.53 -7.02
CA TYR A 187 -29.34 0.51 -8.45
C TYR A 187 -29.15 -0.88 -9.06
N ASN A 188 -30.22 -1.48 -9.59
CA ASN A 188 -30.19 -2.69 -10.43
C ASN A 188 -29.39 -3.89 -9.86
N VAL A 189 -29.33 -4.03 -8.54
CA VAL A 189 -28.70 -5.17 -7.85
C VAL A 189 -29.63 -6.41 -7.86
N GLU A 190 -29.06 -7.61 -7.89
CA GLU A 190 -29.86 -8.83 -7.73
C GLU A 190 -30.54 -8.86 -6.36
N ILE A 191 -31.81 -9.25 -6.33
CA ILE A 191 -32.64 -9.23 -5.11
C ILE A 191 -32.01 -9.99 -3.95
N LYS A 192 -31.41 -11.16 -4.20
CA LYS A 192 -30.77 -11.97 -3.15
C LYS A 192 -29.63 -11.23 -2.43
N TRP A 193 -28.90 -10.35 -3.11
CA TRP A 193 -27.79 -9.60 -2.52
C TRP A 193 -28.32 -8.41 -1.73
N LEU A 194 -29.34 -7.73 -2.28
CA LEU A 194 -30.05 -6.67 -1.58
C LEU A 194 -30.70 -7.17 -0.28
N GLU A 195 -31.35 -8.34 -0.32
CA GLU A 195 -31.95 -8.98 0.86
C GLU A 195 -30.89 -9.30 1.92
N LYS A 196 -29.77 -9.91 1.54
CA LYS A 196 -28.65 -10.18 2.46
C LYS A 196 -28.08 -8.90 3.07
N CYS A 197 -27.88 -7.86 2.26
CA CYS A 197 -27.40 -6.56 2.71
C CYS A 197 -28.33 -5.95 3.77
N ILE A 198 -29.63 -5.84 3.46
CA ILE A 198 -30.63 -5.28 4.39
C ILE A 198 -30.74 -6.14 5.66
N ASP A 199 -30.79 -7.46 5.52
CA ASP A 199 -30.86 -8.38 6.66
C ASP A 199 -29.61 -8.27 7.57
N SER A 200 -28.42 -7.99 7.01
CA SER A 200 -27.20 -7.77 7.79
C SER A 200 -27.29 -6.54 8.70
N VAL A 201 -28.01 -5.50 8.28
CA VAL A 201 -28.31 -4.31 9.10
C VAL A 201 -29.39 -4.61 10.13
N ILE A 202 -30.44 -5.35 9.76
CA ILE A 202 -31.51 -5.76 10.69
C ILE A 202 -30.94 -6.57 11.85
N ASN A 203 -29.94 -7.41 11.58
CA ASN A 203 -29.35 -8.33 12.55
C ASN A 203 -28.29 -7.69 13.48
N GLN A 204 -28.09 -6.37 13.43
CA GLN A 204 -27.14 -5.68 14.31
C GLN A 204 -27.53 -5.80 15.80
N THR A 205 -26.54 -6.02 16.67
CA THR A 205 -26.73 -6.15 18.13
C THR A 205 -26.89 -4.80 18.83
N TYR A 206 -26.39 -3.72 18.23
CA TYR A 206 -26.80 -2.36 18.55
C TYR A 206 -28.11 -2.05 17.83
N ASP A 207 -29.11 -1.53 18.55
CA ASP A 207 -30.50 -1.42 18.06
C ASP A 207 -30.91 0.00 17.65
N ASN A 208 -30.14 1.03 18.03
CA ASN A 208 -30.45 2.43 17.72
C ASN A 208 -29.81 2.87 16.40
N TRP A 209 -30.32 2.31 15.31
CA TRP A 209 -29.91 2.63 13.94
C TRP A 209 -31.13 2.92 13.06
N GLU A 210 -30.87 3.53 11.91
CA GLU A 210 -31.82 3.62 10.81
C GLU A 210 -31.11 3.32 9.49
N LEU A 211 -31.81 2.67 8.57
CA LEU A 211 -31.29 2.36 7.24
C LEU A 211 -31.97 3.29 6.23
N CYS A 212 -31.20 4.21 5.68
CA CYS A 212 -31.63 5.23 4.73
C CYS A 212 -31.28 4.76 3.32
N ILE A 213 -32.29 4.28 2.59
CA ILE A 213 -32.12 3.69 1.26
C ILE A 213 -32.55 4.69 0.20
N SER A 214 -31.72 4.89 -0.81
CA SER A 214 -32.10 5.62 -2.03
C SER A 214 -32.06 4.71 -3.25
N ASP A 215 -33.22 4.32 -3.77
CA ASP A 215 -33.32 3.65 -5.05
C ASP A 215 -33.11 4.65 -6.19
N ASP A 216 -32.01 4.49 -6.93
CA ASP A 216 -31.55 5.38 -8.00
C ASP A 216 -32.21 5.05 -9.34
N ALA A 217 -33.55 4.97 -9.33
CA ALA A 217 -34.38 4.60 -10.46
C ALA A 217 -34.04 3.22 -11.03
N SER A 218 -34.04 2.19 -10.17
CA SER A 218 -33.86 0.80 -10.61
C SER A 218 -34.92 0.39 -11.64
N THR A 219 -34.46 -0.32 -12.66
CA THR A 219 -35.30 -0.76 -13.79
C THR A 219 -36.04 -2.06 -13.51
N ASP A 220 -35.55 -2.91 -12.61
CA ASP A 220 -36.27 -4.11 -12.18
C ASP A 220 -37.37 -3.73 -11.15
N PRO A 221 -38.66 -3.89 -11.49
CA PRO A 221 -39.75 -3.57 -10.56
C PRO A 221 -39.75 -4.44 -9.30
N LYS A 222 -39.01 -5.57 -9.27
CA LYS A 222 -38.83 -6.38 -8.06
C LYS A 222 -38.04 -5.66 -6.98
N ILE A 223 -37.09 -4.79 -7.35
CA ILE A 223 -36.29 -4.04 -6.37
C ILE A 223 -37.20 -3.11 -5.57
N LYS A 224 -38.03 -2.33 -6.26
CA LYS A 224 -39.02 -1.47 -5.61
C LYS A 224 -39.95 -2.24 -4.67
N LYS A 225 -40.50 -3.38 -5.13
CA LYS A 225 -41.36 -4.23 -4.29
C LYS A 225 -40.64 -4.79 -3.07
N CYS A 226 -39.36 -5.15 -3.22
CA CYS A 226 -38.51 -5.63 -2.12
C CYS A 226 -38.33 -4.52 -1.07
N LEU A 227 -37.92 -3.33 -1.50
CA LEU A 227 -37.71 -2.18 -0.62
C LEU A 227 -39.00 -1.76 0.12
N GLU A 228 -40.13 -1.68 -0.58
CA GLU A 228 -41.45 -1.40 0.04
C GLU A 228 -41.85 -2.46 1.07
N ALA A 229 -41.50 -3.73 0.84
CA ALA A 229 -41.78 -4.82 1.79
C ALA A 229 -40.92 -4.70 3.05
N TYR A 230 -39.64 -4.34 2.91
CA TYR A 230 -38.74 -4.12 4.04
C TYR A 230 -39.12 -2.88 4.85
N GLU A 231 -39.41 -1.75 4.20
CA GLU A 231 -39.87 -0.51 4.85
C GLU A 231 -41.15 -0.75 5.68
N LYS A 232 -42.06 -1.58 5.18
CA LYS A 232 -43.27 -1.96 5.92
C LYS A 232 -43.00 -2.89 7.11
N LYS A 233 -41.98 -3.75 7.00
CA LYS A 233 -41.64 -4.78 8.01
C LYS A 233 -40.80 -4.21 9.16
N GLU A 234 -39.91 -3.28 8.87
CA GLU A 234 -38.94 -2.72 9.80
C GLU A 234 -39.04 -1.18 9.80
N PRO A 235 -39.65 -0.55 10.83
CA PRO A 235 -39.87 0.89 10.90
C PRO A 235 -38.59 1.75 10.89
N ARG A 236 -37.42 1.15 11.17
CA ARG A 236 -36.11 1.82 11.09
C ARG A 236 -35.58 1.93 9.66
N ILE A 237 -36.20 1.28 8.69
CA ILE A 237 -35.85 1.41 7.27
C ILE A 237 -36.67 2.54 6.66
N LYS A 238 -36.00 3.46 5.96
CA LYS A 238 -36.59 4.58 5.23
C LYS A 238 -36.16 4.50 3.77
N VAL A 239 -37.10 4.60 2.83
CA VAL A 239 -36.78 4.48 1.39
C VAL A 239 -37.19 5.74 0.63
N VAL A 240 -36.29 6.24 -0.22
CA VAL A 240 -36.61 7.25 -1.24
C VAL A 240 -36.43 6.66 -2.63
N PHE A 241 -37.41 6.86 -3.50
CA PHE A 241 -37.38 6.42 -4.90
C PHE A 241 -37.09 7.62 -5.79
N ARG A 242 -35.89 7.65 -6.38
CA ARG A 242 -35.50 8.70 -7.32
C ARG A 242 -36.21 8.51 -8.66
N LYS A 243 -36.50 9.62 -9.33
CA LYS A 243 -37.19 9.61 -10.64
C LYS A 243 -36.24 9.33 -11.80
N GLU A 244 -34.96 9.64 -11.61
CA GLU A 244 -33.92 9.57 -12.62
C GLU A 244 -32.64 9.03 -11.97
N ASN A 245 -31.89 8.23 -12.73
CA ASN A 245 -30.59 7.72 -12.30
C ASN A 245 -29.59 8.87 -12.20
N GLY A 246 -29.12 9.15 -10.97
CA GLY A 246 -28.14 10.17 -10.66
C GLY A 246 -26.74 9.64 -10.35
N HIS A 247 -26.53 8.33 -10.49
CA HIS A 247 -25.36 7.60 -10.06
C HIS A 247 -25.10 7.70 -8.54
N ILE A 248 -24.03 7.04 -8.09
CA ILE A 248 -23.75 6.79 -6.67
C ILE A 248 -23.71 8.07 -5.82
N SER A 249 -23.13 9.17 -6.29
CA SER A 249 -23.03 10.41 -5.51
C SER A 249 -24.40 11.02 -5.19
N LEU A 250 -25.27 11.16 -6.21
CA LEU A 250 -26.59 11.75 -6.01
C LEU A 250 -27.56 10.79 -5.32
N ALA A 251 -27.45 9.49 -5.59
CA ALA A 251 -28.20 8.46 -4.87
C ALA A 251 -27.86 8.49 -3.38
N THR A 252 -26.57 8.49 -3.04
CA THR A 252 -26.13 8.54 -1.63
C THR A 252 -26.57 9.83 -0.97
N ASN A 253 -26.49 10.98 -1.65
CA ASN A 253 -27.02 12.24 -1.11
C ASN A 253 -28.54 12.18 -0.82
N SER A 254 -29.34 11.54 -1.67
CA SER A 254 -30.77 11.34 -1.38
C SER A 254 -31.00 10.44 -0.15
N ALA A 255 -30.13 9.47 0.11
CA ALA A 255 -30.13 8.73 1.37
C ALA A 255 -29.74 9.62 2.56
N LEU A 256 -28.74 10.51 2.40
CA LEU A 256 -28.35 11.48 3.44
C LEU A 256 -29.46 12.49 3.77
N GLU A 257 -30.30 12.88 2.80
CA GLU A 257 -31.41 13.82 3.01
C GLU A 257 -32.47 13.27 3.98
N ILE A 258 -32.69 11.95 3.98
CA ILE A 258 -33.64 11.29 4.89
C ILE A 258 -32.98 10.80 6.19
N ALA A 259 -31.66 10.98 6.33
CA ALA A 259 -30.86 10.60 7.49
C ALA A 259 -30.93 11.63 8.64
N THR A 260 -31.24 11.12 9.82
CA THR A 260 -31.48 11.86 11.07
C THR A 260 -30.52 11.49 12.20
N GLY A 261 -29.67 10.48 11.99
CA GLY A 261 -28.66 10.05 12.94
C GLY A 261 -27.57 11.07 13.18
N GLU A 262 -26.92 10.95 14.34
CA GLU A 262 -25.76 11.75 14.71
C GLU A 262 -24.51 11.35 13.92
N PHE A 263 -24.46 10.09 13.50
CA PHE A 263 -23.43 9.54 12.63
C PHE A 263 -24.03 8.93 11.36
N ILE A 264 -23.26 9.02 10.27
CA ILE A 264 -23.53 8.38 8.98
C ILE A 264 -22.56 7.23 8.77
N ALA A 265 -23.06 6.04 8.54
CA ALA A 265 -22.29 4.90 8.05
C ALA A 265 -22.57 4.67 6.56
N LEU A 266 -21.57 4.27 5.79
CA LEU A 266 -21.70 3.99 4.35
C LEU A 266 -21.77 2.48 4.10
N LEU A 267 -22.75 2.04 3.29
CA LEU A 267 -22.95 0.63 2.94
C LEU A 267 -23.38 0.50 1.47
N ASP A 268 -22.68 -0.32 0.71
CA ASP A 268 -23.06 -0.68 -0.65
C ASP A 268 -24.15 -1.76 -0.67
N ASN A 269 -25.02 -1.71 -1.68
CA ASN A 269 -26.27 -2.49 -1.73
C ASN A 269 -26.11 -4.00 -1.93
N ASP A 270 -24.89 -4.48 -2.16
CA ASP A 270 -24.54 -5.89 -2.27
C ASP A 270 -23.63 -6.39 -1.12
N ASP A 271 -23.20 -5.50 -0.23
CA ASP A 271 -22.27 -5.83 0.86
C ASP A 271 -22.96 -6.21 2.16
N GLU A 272 -22.20 -6.78 3.10
CA GLU A 272 -22.73 -7.23 4.41
C GLU A 272 -21.94 -6.61 5.57
N LEU A 273 -22.66 -6.26 6.62
CA LEU A 273 -22.07 -5.93 7.92
C LEU A 273 -22.14 -7.15 8.85
N PRO A 274 -21.08 -7.49 9.59
CA PRO A 274 -21.20 -8.49 10.64
C PRO A 274 -22.13 -7.96 11.76
N PRO A 275 -22.85 -8.83 12.49
CA PRO A 275 -23.87 -8.42 13.48
C PRO A 275 -23.37 -7.49 14.60
N HIS A 276 -22.07 -7.43 14.81
CA HIS A 276 -21.42 -6.64 15.86
C HIS A 276 -20.87 -5.29 15.38
N ALA A 277 -20.96 -4.97 14.08
CA ALA A 277 -20.30 -3.80 13.50
C ALA A 277 -20.69 -2.48 14.20
N LEU A 278 -21.99 -2.20 14.30
CA LEU A 278 -22.46 -0.95 14.91
C LEU A 278 -22.22 -0.92 16.42
N PHE A 279 -22.18 -2.07 17.08
CA PHE A 279 -21.85 -2.14 18.50
C PHE A 279 -20.42 -1.68 18.76
N GLU A 280 -19.45 -2.13 17.97
CA GLU A 280 -18.03 -1.78 18.16
C GLU A 280 -17.81 -0.27 17.92
N VAL A 281 -18.49 0.31 16.93
CA VAL A 281 -18.49 1.76 16.68
C VAL A 281 -19.02 2.53 17.90
N VAL A 282 -20.15 2.11 18.46
CA VAL A 282 -20.74 2.81 19.61
C VAL A 282 -19.94 2.56 20.89
N LYS A 283 -19.33 1.38 21.02
CA LYS A 283 -18.44 1.07 22.14
C LYS A 283 -17.29 2.09 22.21
N VAL A 284 -16.58 2.33 21.11
CA VAL A 284 -15.51 3.33 21.11
C VAL A 284 -16.05 4.74 21.35
N LEU A 285 -17.23 5.08 20.84
CA LEU A 285 -17.86 6.39 21.12
C LEU A 285 -18.23 6.59 22.60
N ASN A 286 -18.45 5.52 23.37
CA ASN A 286 -18.65 5.64 24.82
C ASN A 286 -17.33 5.91 25.56
N GLU A 287 -16.21 5.47 25.00
CA GLU A 287 -14.87 5.75 25.54
C GLU A 287 -14.35 7.11 25.06
N ARG A 288 -14.70 7.50 23.82
CA ARG A 288 -14.22 8.67 23.10
C ARG A 288 -15.36 9.35 22.32
N PRO A 289 -16.24 10.12 22.99
CA PRO A 289 -17.41 10.74 22.35
C PRO A 289 -17.04 11.88 21.37
N GLU A 290 -15.81 12.37 21.40
CA GLU A 290 -15.30 13.42 20.52
C GLU A 290 -15.06 12.97 19.08
N LEU A 291 -14.93 11.66 18.82
CA LEU A 291 -14.55 11.12 17.51
C LEU A 291 -15.49 11.58 16.39
N ASP A 292 -14.91 11.98 15.27
CA ASP A 292 -15.63 12.49 14.09
C ASP A 292 -15.61 11.50 12.93
N VAL A 293 -14.59 10.65 12.86
CA VAL A 293 -14.43 9.60 11.86
C VAL A 293 -14.01 8.32 12.56
N ILE A 294 -14.73 7.24 12.29
CA ILE A 294 -14.39 5.90 12.72
C ILE A 294 -14.32 5.02 11.48
N TYR A 295 -13.29 4.21 11.35
CA TYR A 295 -13.20 3.21 10.29
C TYR A 295 -12.73 1.86 10.83
N SER A 296 -12.95 0.81 10.05
CA SER A 296 -12.62 -0.56 10.45
C SER A 296 -11.77 -1.28 9.40
N ASP A 297 -11.17 -2.40 9.81
CA ASP A 297 -10.70 -3.41 8.87
C ASP A 297 -11.88 -3.97 8.04
N GLU A 298 -11.55 -4.56 6.89
CA GLU A 298 -12.50 -5.11 5.94
C GLU A 298 -11.95 -6.41 5.33
N ASP A 299 -12.83 -7.24 4.77
CA ASP A 299 -12.44 -8.36 3.93
C ASP A 299 -13.39 -8.53 2.76
N LYS A 300 -13.17 -9.59 1.97
CA LYS A 300 -14.05 -9.96 0.87
C LYS A 300 -14.90 -11.16 1.22
N ILE A 301 -16.10 -11.21 0.66
CA ILE A 301 -17.02 -12.33 0.78
C ILE A 301 -17.49 -12.81 -0.60
N ASP A 302 -17.41 -14.11 -0.84
CA ASP A 302 -17.87 -14.71 -2.11
C ASP A 302 -19.40 -14.90 -2.15
N ALA A 303 -19.89 -15.47 -3.25
CA ALA A 303 -21.32 -15.72 -3.44
C ALA A 303 -21.87 -16.79 -2.47
N GLU A 304 -21.01 -17.71 -2.03
CA GLU A 304 -21.29 -18.81 -1.10
C GLU A 304 -21.25 -18.36 0.37
N GLY A 305 -20.71 -17.17 0.65
CA GLY A 305 -20.56 -16.61 1.99
C GLY A 305 -19.21 -16.93 2.65
N ASN A 306 -18.23 -17.42 1.90
CA ASN A 306 -16.88 -17.62 2.43
C ASN A 306 -16.13 -16.29 2.39
N ARG A 307 -15.48 -15.94 3.50
CA ARG A 307 -14.69 -14.73 3.66
C ARG A 307 -13.22 -14.98 3.30
N PHE A 308 -12.56 -14.02 2.65
CA PHE A 308 -11.18 -14.11 2.17
C PHE A 308 -10.53 -12.71 1.96
N ASP A 309 -9.21 -12.69 1.74
CA ASP A 309 -8.42 -11.50 1.40
C ASP A 309 -8.64 -10.30 2.35
N PRO A 310 -8.35 -10.46 3.66
CA PRO A 310 -8.54 -9.40 4.64
C PRO A 310 -7.56 -8.24 4.42
N HIS A 311 -8.09 -7.03 4.55
CA HIS A 311 -7.33 -5.79 4.63
C HIS A 311 -7.26 -5.34 6.10
N PHE A 312 -6.13 -5.67 6.72
CA PHE A 312 -5.75 -5.21 8.05
C PHE A 312 -5.01 -3.88 7.92
N LYS A 313 -5.74 -2.81 8.19
CA LYS A 313 -5.39 -1.42 7.97
C LYS A 313 -4.49 -0.90 9.09
N ALA A 314 -3.77 0.17 8.79
CA ALA A 314 -3.10 0.97 9.81
C ALA A 314 -4.11 1.91 10.49
N ASP A 315 -3.71 2.44 11.63
CA ASP A 315 -4.32 3.64 12.21
C ASP A 315 -4.11 4.86 11.30
N TRP A 316 -4.53 6.05 11.76
CA TRP A 316 -4.49 7.27 10.96
C TRP A 316 -3.10 7.54 10.37
N SER A 317 -3.05 7.62 9.04
CA SER A 317 -1.83 7.64 8.26
C SER A 317 -2.01 8.61 7.07
N PRO A 318 -1.73 9.90 7.28
CA PRO A 318 -2.13 10.95 6.33
C PRO A 318 -1.42 10.85 4.98
N ASP A 319 -0.15 10.42 4.95
CA ASP A 319 0.59 10.29 3.69
C ASP A 319 0.26 8.97 2.98
N THR A 320 -0.02 7.90 3.73
CA THR A 320 -0.57 6.66 3.14
C THR A 320 -1.94 6.91 2.51
N LEU A 321 -2.78 7.73 3.16
CA LEU A 321 -4.07 8.14 2.61
C LEU A 321 -3.93 8.87 1.28
N MET A 322 -2.79 9.51 0.97
CA MET A 322 -2.60 10.16 -0.34
C MET A 322 -2.30 9.15 -1.46
N GLY A 323 -1.79 7.97 -1.11
CA GLY A 323 -1.50 6.88 -2.05
C GLY A 323 -2.70 5.99 -2.35
N ASN A 324 -3.62 5.80 -1.40
CA ASN A 324 -4.83 4.99 -1.56
C ASN A 324 -5.89 5.32 -0.48
N ASN A 325 -7.17 5.21 -0.82
CA ASN A 325 -8.26 5.30 0.14
C ASN A 325 -8.37 4.04 1.00
N TYR A 326 -7.44 3.84 1.94
CA TYR A 326 -7.45 2.68 2.81
C TYR A 326 -8.56 2.74 3.88
N ILE A 327 -9.12 3.92 4.17
CA ILE A 327 -10.24 4.09 5.12
C ILE A 327 -11.46 3.33 4.60
N SER A 328 -11.87 3.58 3.35
CA SER A 328 -12.89 2.81 2.63
C SER A 328 -14.15 2.56 3.50
N HIS A 329 -14.64 1.33 3.53
CA HIS A 329 -15.74 0.87 4.35
C HIS A 329 -15.21 -0.04 5.49
N LEU A 330 -15.83 -0.13 6.65
CA LEU A 330 -16.95 0.65 7.14
C LEU A 330 -16.47 2.04 7.61
N GLY A 331 -16.71 3.08 6.82
CA GLY A 331 -16.48 4.46 7.23
C GLY A 331 -17.71 5.03 7.93
N VAL A 332 -17.54 5.51 9.16
CA VAL A 332 -18.57 6.17 9.97
C VAL A 332 -18.16 7.61 10.26
N TYR A 333 -19.01 8.56 9.87
CA TYR A 333 -18.70 9.98 9.87
C TYR A 333 -19.72 10.74 10.72
N ARG A 334 -19.29 11.76 11.47
CA ARG A 334 -20.21 12.64 12.18
C ARG A 334 -21.10 13.37 11.17
N SER A 335 -22.41 13.25 11.33
CA SER A 335 -23.41 13.77 10.39
C SER A 335 -23.33 15.27 10.19
N SER A 336 -23.02 16.03 11.24
CA SER A 336 -22.90 17.50 11.16
C SER A 336 -21.82 17.93 10.16
N ILE A 337 -20.70 17.20 10.11
CA ILE A 337 -19.56 17.51 9.23
C ILE A 337 -19.89 17.15 7.78
N VAL A 338 -20.46 15.96 7.56
CA VAL A 338 -20.90 15.56 6.21
C VAL A 338 -21.91 16.57 5.65
N LYS A 339 -22.85 17.04 6.49
CA LYS A 339 -23.85 18.05 6.12
C LYS A 339 -23.21 19.42 5.85
N SER A 340 -22.27 19.88 6.67
CA SER A 340 -21.59 21.17 6.44
C SER A 340 -20.75 21.18 5.16
N LEU A 341 -20.25 20.01 4.75
CA LEU A 341 -19.52 19.82 3.49
C LEU A 341 -20.42 19.62 2.26
N GLY A 342 -21.73 19.54 2.44
CA GLY A 342 -22.70 19.32 1.35
C GLY A 342 -22.74 17.90 0.80
N GLY A 343 -22.25 16.90 1.57
CA GLY A 343 -22.30 15.48 1.20
C GLY A 343 -21.33 15.10 0.07
N PHE A 344 -21.79 14.22 -0.82
CA PHE A 344 -21.03 13.69 -1.95
C PHE A 344 -21.10 14.63 -3.17
N ARG A 345 -19.97 14.85 -3.83
CA ARG A 345 -19.89 15.74 -4.99
C ARG A 345 -20.12 14.96 -6.28
N LYS A 346 -20.93 15.52 -7.19
CA LYS A 346 -21.10 14.98 -8.55
C LYS A 346 -19.79 15.06 -9.33
N GLY A 347 -19.51 14.04 -10.14
CA GLY A 347 -18.31 13.98 -10.98
C GLY A 347 -17.10 13.38 -10.28
N TYR A 348 -17.31 12.68 -9.16
CA TYR A 348 -16.32 11.88 -8.44
C TYR A 348 -16.75 10.41 -8.36
N GLU A 349 -17.73 9.99 -9.16
CA GLU A 349 -18.23 8.61 -9.16
C GLU A 349 -17.07 7.63 -9.43
N GLY A 350 -16.98 6.58 -8.60
CA GLY A 350 -15.85 5.65 -8.53
C GLY A 350 -14.76 6.04 -7.53
N SER A 351 -14.79 7.26 -6.98
CA SER A 351 -13.89 7.75 -5.92
C SER A 351 -14.61 8.73 -4.99
N GLN A 352 -15.94 8.65 -4.89
CA GLN A 352 -16.76 9.57 -4.13
C GLN A 352 -16.47 9.50 -2.62
N ASP A 353 -16.16 8.31 -2.11
CA ASP A 353 -15.81 8.10 -0.70
C ASP A 353 -14.42 8.67 -0.40
N TYR A 354 -13.50 8.56 -1.37
CA TYR A 354 -12.17 9.15 -1.26
C TYR A 354 -12.23 10.68 -1.25
N ASP A 355 -13.07 11.28 -2.12
CA ASP A 355 -13.34 12.71 -2.09
C ASP A 355 -13.94 13.16 -0.75
N LEU A 356 -14.89 12.39 -0.20
CA LEU A 356 -15.53 12.72 1.07
C LEU A 356 -14.52 12.65 2.22
N VAL A 357 -13.78 11.55 2.37
CA VAL A 357 -12.84 11.37 3.48
C VAL A 357 -11.72 12.42 3.44
N LEU A 358 -11.20 12.77 2.27
CA LEU A 358 -10.21 13.84 2.13
C LEU A 358 -10.77 15.19 2.62
N ARG A 359 -12.02 15.51 2.29
CA ARG A 359 -12.67 16.75 2.75
C ARG A 359 -13.01 16.73 4.24
N VAL A 360 -13.45 15.59 4.78
CA VAL A 360 -13.78 15.47 6.22
C VAL A 360 -12.53 15.62 7.07
N THR A 361 -11.46 14.90 6.73
CA THR A 361 -10.18 14.93 7.47
C THR A 361 -9.50 16.30 7.45
N GLU A 362 -9.82 17.15 6.48
CA GLU A 362 -9.38 18.57 6.43
C GLU A 362 -10.12 19.48 7.43
N GLN A 363 -11.25 19.05 8.00
CA GLN A 363 -12.09 19.86 8.90
C GLN A 363 -11.97 19.49 10.37
N ILE A 364 -11.22 18.44 10.70
CA ILE A 364 -11.20 17.86 12.05
C ILE A 364 -9.76 17.68 12.56
N PRO A 365 -9.57 17.62 13.90
CA PRO A 365 -8.32 17.17 14.49
C PRO A 365 -7.99 15.72 14.10
N GLU A 366 -6.71 15.40 13.95
CA GLU A 366 -6.26 14.04 13.60
C GLU A 366 -6.63 13.02 14.68
N ASP A 367 -6.62 13.41 15.95
CA ASP A 367 -6.99 12.56 17.08
C ASP A 367 -8.50 12.29 17.17
N HIS A 368 -9.31 12.93 16.33
CA HIS A 368 -10.74 12.64 16.18
C HIS A 368 -11.01 11.53 15.12
N ILE A 369 -9.97 10.97 14.53
CA ILE A 369 -10.04 9.86 13.58
C ILE A 369 -9.61 8.58 14.31
N TYR A 370 -10.44 7.55 14.25
CA TYR A 370 -10.19 6.31 14.99
C TYR A 370 -10.35 5.07 14.13
N HIS A 371 -9.42 4.13 14.30
CA HIS A 371 -9.44 2.84 13.64
C HIS A 371 -9.87 1.74 14.62
N ILE A 372 -10.84 0.93 14.22
CA ILE A 372 -11.21 -0.30 14.92
C ILE A 372 -10.54 -1.46 14.16
N ASP A 373 -9.58 -2.11 14.80
CA ASP A 373 -8.78 -3.25 14.33
C ASP A 373 -9.59 -4.58 14.26
N LYS A 374 -10.82 -4.50 13.79
CA LYS A 374 -11.74 -5.61 13.58
C LYS A 374 -12.35 -5.54 12.19
N VAL A 375 -12.58 -6.71 11.61
CA VAL A 375 -13.24 -6.80 10.29
C VAL A 375 -14.73 -6.53 10.47
N LEU A 376 -15.16 -5.29 10.22
CA LEU A 376 -16.55 -4.84 10.40
C LEU A 376 -17.28 -4.56 9.08
N TYR A 377 -16.69 -4.98 7.96
CA TYR A 377 -17.28 -4.85 6.62
C TYR A 377 -16.87 -6.02 5.73
N HIS A 378 -17.82 -6.57 4.98
CA HIS A 378 -17.59 -7.68 4.04
C HIS A 378 -17.95 -7.25 2.62
N TRP A 379 -16.93 -7.03 1.80
CA TRP A 379 -17.08 -6.59 0.42
C TRP A 379 -17.39 -7.77 -0.50
N ARG A 380 -18.57 -7.76 -1.15
CA ARG A 380 -18.99 -8.90 -1.97
C ARG A 380 -18.28 -8.93 -3.31
N THR A 381 -17.67 -10.07 -3.61
CA THR A 381 -17.09 -10.36 -4.92
C THR A 381 -18.06 -11.17 -5.79
N ILE A 382 -18.76 -10.49 -6.70
CA ILE A 382 -19.68 -11.09 -7.69
C ILE A 382 -19.42 -10.54 -9.09
N PRO A 383 -19.74 -11.27 -10.18
CA PRO A 383 -19.58 -10.76 -11.55
C PRO A 383 -20.27 -9.40 -11.75
N GLY A 384 -19.49 -8.36 -12.06
CA GLY A 384 -19.98 -6.99 -12.23
C GLY A 384 -19.78 -6.08 -11.01
N SER A 385 -19.39 -6.63 -9.86
CA SER A 385 -18.94 -5.83 -8.70
C SER A 385 -17.54 -5.27 -8.97
N THR A 386 -17.27 -4.07 -8.44
CA THR A 386 -15.94 -3.44 -8.43
C THR A 386 -14.92 -4.32 -7.69
N ALA A 387 -15.35 -5.08 -6.67
CA ALA A 387 -14.50 -6.01 -5.93
C ALA A 387 -14.01 -7.20 -6.81
N SER A 388 -14.76 -7.54 -7.86
CA SER A 388 -14.45 -8.64 -8.79
C SER A 388 -13.66 -8.20 -10.02
N SER A 389 -13.71 -6.92 -10.37
CA SER A 389 -13.15 -6.40 -11.62
C SER A 389 -11.99 -5.44 -11.35
N GLY A 390 -10.75 -5.93 -11.54
CA GLY A 390 -9.58 -5.07 -11.76
C GLY A 390 -9.67 -4.23 -13.05
N GLU A 391 -10.75 -4.41 -13.82
CA GLU A 391 -11.12 -3.61 -14.99
C GLU A 391 -11.86 -2.35 -14.53
N ALA A 392 -11.17 -1.46 -13.82
CA ALA A 392 -11.68 -0.12 -13.63
C ALA A 392 -11.86 0.53 -15.01
N LYS A 393 -13.10 0.91 -15.34
CA LYS A 393 -13.40 1.73 -16.52
C LYS A 393 -12.52 2.99 -16.44
N SER A 394 -12.00 3.44 -17.57
CA SER A 394 -11.00 4.52 -17.64
C SER A 394 -11.36 5.81 -16.86
N TYR A 395 -12.65 6.06 -16.60
CA TYR A 395 -13.13 7.19 -15.81
C TYR A 395 -12.84 7.10 -14.30
N ILE A 396 -12.66 5.91 -13.72
CA ILE A 396 -12.40 5.73 -12.28
C ILE A 396 -11.00 6.26 -11.92
N TYR A 397 -10.04 6.12 -12.84
CA TYR A 397 -8.71 6.71 -12.65
C TYR A 397 -8.77 8.24 -12.65
N ASP A 398 -9.59 8.82 -13.52
CA ASP A 398 -9.76 10.26 -13.65
C ASP A 398 -10.43 10.86 -12.38
N SER A 399 -11.36 10.14 -11.72
CA SER A 399 -12.07 10.66 -10.54
C SER A 399 -11.21 10.69 -9.27
N GLY A 400 -10.39 9.67 -9.00
CA GLY A 400 -9.49 9.68 -7.84
C GLY A 400 -8.32 10.65 -7.97
N VAL A 401 -7.72 10.76 -9.18
CA VAL A 401 -6.72 11.81 -9.47
C VAL A 401 -7.32 13.20 -9.25
N LYS A 402 -8.57 13.41 -9.67
CA LYS A 402 -9.29 14.65 -9.43
C LYS A 402 -9.55 14.91 -7.94
N ALA A 403 -9.96 13.91 -7.17
CA ALA A 403 -10.20 14.03 -5.73
C ALA A 403 -8.94 14.50 -4.98
N LEU A 404 -7.80 13.85 -5.27
CA LEU A 404 -6.51 14.19 -4.69
C LEU A 404 -5.98 15.55 -5.19
N THR A 405 -6.12 15.85 -6.49
CA THR A 405 -5.72 17.15 -7.03
C THR A 405 -6.50 18.29 -6.38
N ASP A 406 -7.80 18.12 -6.18
CA ASP A 406 -8.61 19.08 -5.43
C ASP A 406 -8.18 19.17 -3.96
N ALA A 407 -7.79 18.06 -3.33
CA ALA A 407 -7.28 18.07 -1.96
C ALA A 407 -5.96 18.87 -1.86
N LEU A 408 -5.02 18.67 -2.79
CA LEU A 408 -3.81 19.48 -2.87
C LEU A 408 -4.16 20.98 -3.00
N ASN A 409 -5.09 21.32 -3.90
CA ASN A 409 -5.53 22.70 -4.11
C ASN A 409 -6.18 23.30 -2.84
N ARG A 410 -7.08 22.58 -2.16
CA ARG A 410 -7.72 23.06 -0.92
C ARG A 410 -6.73 23.25 0.21
N ARG A 411 -5.71 22.39 0.29
CA ARG A 411 -4.62 22.45 1.29
C ARG A 411 -3.54 23.48 0.94
N GLY A 412 -3.60 24.10 -0.25
CA GLY A 412 -2.57 25.02 -0.73
C GLY A 412 -1.22 24.35 -1.02
N ILE A 413 -1.23 23.04 -1.26
CA ILE A 413 -0.03 22.24 -1.51
C ILE A 413 0.22 22.21 -3.02
N LYS A 414 1.42 22.58 -3.44
CA LYS A 414 1.85 22.47 -4.83
C LYS A 414 2.34 21.06 -5.12
N GLY A 415 1.73 20.40 -6.09
CA GLY A 415 2.10 19.05 -6.48
C GLY A 415 1.27 18.54 -7.65
N THR A 416 1.61 17.34 -8.10
CA THR A 416 0.92 16.65 -9.18
C THR A 416 0.48 15.27 -8.72
N VAL A 417 -0.65 14.81 -9.25
CA VAL A 417 -1.21 13.49 -8.95
C VAL A 417 -1.31 12.70 -10.23
N ARG A 418 -0.91 11.43 -10.19
CA ARG A 418 -1.03 10.48 -11.30
C ARG A 418 -1.64 9.17 -10.82
N PRO A 419 -2.28 8.40 -11.71
CA PRO A 419 -2.63 7.01 -11.41
C PRO A 419 -1.36 6.22 -11.08
N GLY A 420 -1.41 5.40 -10.04
CA GLY A 420 -0.34 4.50 -9.64
C GLY A 420 -0.28 3.23 -10.51
N LEU A 421 0.62 2.31 -10.13
CA LEU A 421 0.81 1.04 -10.84
C LEU A 421 -0.39 0.08 -10.74
N ILE A 422 -1.22 0.25 -9.71
CA ILE A 422 -2.41 -0.56 -9.44
C ILE A 422 -3.64 0.35 -9.45
N SER A 423 -4.76 -0.16 -9.94
CA SER A 423 -6.04 0.55 -9.88
C SER A 423 -6.43 0.89 -8.44
N GLY A 424 -6.88 2.14 -8.23
CA GLY A 424 -7.21 2.67 -6.90
C GLY A 424 -6.00 3.17 -6.10
N PHE A 425 -4.79 3.06 -6.64
CA PHE A 425 -3.57 3.62 -6.06
C PHE A 425 -3.10 4.81 -6.89
N TYR A 426 -2.40 5.74 -6.24
CA TYR A 426 -2.01 7.02 -6.82
C TYR A 426 -0.56 7.36 -6.46
N GLU A 427 0.10 8.04 -7.38
CA GLU A 427 1.41 8.63 -7.17
C GLU A 427 1.23 10.13 -6.99
N VAL A 428 1.72 10.67 -5.86
CA VAL A 428 1.66 12.09 -5.54
C VAL A 428 3.08 12.62 -5.48
N THR A 429 3.36 13.64 -6.28
CA THR A 429 4.66 14.33 -6.27
C THR A 429 4.47 15.76 -5.79
N TYR A 430 5.20 16.17 -4.76
CA TYR A 430 5.17 17.54 -4.24
C TYR A 430 6.25 18.40 -4.89
N GLU A 431 5.95 19.66 -5.13
CA GLU A 431 6.95 20.64 -5.58
C GLU A 431 7.85 21.05 -4.40
N VAL A 432 9.15 21.14 -4.64
CA VAL A 432 10.09 21.75 -3.70
C VAL A 432 9.89 23.26 -3.69
N LEU A 433 9.51 23.83 -2.55
CA LEU A 433 9.25 25.26 -2.44
C LEU A 433 10.54 26.09 -2.42
N GLN A 434 11.59 25.53 -1.82
CA GLN A 434 12.91 26.14 -1.72
C GLN A 434 13.99 25.07 -1.77
N GLU A 435 15.02 25.31 -2.58
CA GLU A 435 16.19 24.44 -2.69
C GLU A 435 17.15 24.67 -1.52
N GLU A 436 16.71 24.32 -0.32
CA GLU A 436 17.48 24.45 0.92
C GLU A 436 18.66 23.49 0.99
N LEU A 437 19.74 23.88 1.66
CA LEU A 437 20.96 23.07 1.71
C LEU A 437 20.70 21.70 2.39
N VAL A 438 21.10 20.63 1.72
CA VAL A 438 21.15 19.26 2.25
C VAL A 438 22.59 18.92 2.62
N SER A 439 22.86 18.55 3.87
CA SER A 439 24.14 18.01 4.30
C SER A 439 24.11 16.48 4.27
N VAL A 440 24.79 15.89 3.30
CA VAL A 440 24.91 14.42 3.16
C VAL A 440 26.04 13.93 4.05
N ILE A 441 25.71 13.15 5.09
CA ILE A 441 26.65 12.66 6.09
C ILE A 441 26.94 11.19 5.83
N ILE A 442 28.21 10.87 5.54
CA ILE A 442 28.65 9.53 5.17
C ILE A 442 29.77 9.06 6.11
N PRO A 443 29.51 8.15 7.07
CA PRO A 443 30.54 7.54 7.89
C PRO A 443 31.33 6.49 7.10
N THR A 444 32.66 6.48 7.27
CA THR A 444 33.54 5.52 6.58
C THR A 444 34.80 5.20 7.38
N LYS A 445 35.38 4.03 7.13
CA LYS A 445 36.73 3.65 7.58
C LYS A 445 37.35 2.65 6.61
N ASN A 446 38.41 3.04 5.91
CA ASN A 446 39.14 2.19 4.95
C ASN A 446 38.25 1.55 3.84
N GLY A 447 37.10 2.17 3.51
CA GLY A 447 36.14 1.64 2.53
C GLY A 447 36.28 2.28 1.15
N TYR A 448 37.46 2.23 0.52
CA TYR A 448 37.74 2.96 -0.73
C TYR A 448 36.74 2.65 -1.85
N ASP A 449 36.54 1.37 -2.19
CA ASP A 449 35.69 1.00 -3.33
C ASP A 449 34.22 1.35 -3.08
N ASP A 450 33.72 1.10 -1.87
CA ASP A 450 32.34 1.40 -1.48
C ASP A 450 32.10 2.92 -1.45
N LEU A 451 32.98 3.67 -0.77
CA LEU A 451 32.84 5.13 -0.67
C LEU A 451 32.93 5.78 -2.05
N LYS A 452 33.86 5.34 -2.89
CA LYS A 452 34.00 5.85 -4.24
C LYS A 452 32.72 5.62 -5.05
N LEU A 453 32.16 4.41 -5.03
CA LEU A 453 30.90 4.10 -5.70
C LEU A 453 29.77 5.01 -5.21
N CYS A 454 29.64 5.18 -3.89
CA CYS A 454 28.63 6.02 -3.27
C CYS A 454 28.76 7.49 -3.71
N VAL A 455 29.92 8.11 -3.48
CA VAL A 455 30.13 9.54 -3.78
C VAL A 455 30.09 9.82 -5.27
N ASP A 456 30.68 8.97 -6.12
CA ASP A 456 30.58 9.12 -7.58
C ASP A 456 29.10 9.07 -8.02
N SER A 457 28.31 8.11 -7.50
CA SER A 457 26.89 8.01 -7.85
C SER A 457 26.08 9.25 -7.44
N ILE A 458 26.41 9.88 -6.30
CA ILE A 458 25.78 11.14 -5.88
C ILE A 458 26.12 12.25 -6.86
N ILE A 459 27.40 12.43 -7.19
CA ILE A 459 27.88 13.52 -8.06
C ILE A 459 27.34 13.36 -9.48
N GLU A 460 27.33 12.13 -10.01
CA GLU A 460 26.98 11.84 -11.40
C GLU A 460 25.47 11.85 -11.65
N LYS A 461 24.66 11.41 -10.68
CA LYS A 461 23.24 11.12 -10.91
C LYS A 461 22.29 12.13 -10.24
N THR A 462 22.66 12.78 -9.14
CA THR A 462 21.73 13.62 -8.36
C THR A 462 21.34 14.89 -9.11
N SER A 463 20.04 15.13 -9.26
CA SER A 463 19.51 16.34 -9.90
C SER A 463 19.34 17.53 -8.95
N TYR A 464 19.23 17.28 -7.65
CA TYR A 464 19.09 18.33 -6.64
C TYR A 464 20.36 19.19 -6.56
N PRO A 465 20.27 20.53 -6.65
CA PRO A 465 21.46 21.36 -6.85
C PRO A 465 22.18 21.76 -5.56
N ASN A 466 21.47 21.86 -4.43
CA ASN A 466 21.98 22.49 -3.21
C ASN A 466 22.33 21.48 -2.12
N TYR A 467 23.48 20.83 -2.27
CA TYR A 467 23.99 19.89 -1.27
C TYR A 467 25.50 20.02 -1.03
N GLU A 468 25.90 19.63 0.19
CA GLU A 468 27.27 19.38 0.60
C GLU A 468 27.43 17.92 1.04
N ILE A 469 28.64 17.38 0.95
CA ILE A 469 29.00 16.03 1.37
C ILE A 469 29.99 16.13 2.52
N ILE A 470 29.65 15.51 3.64
CA ILE A 470 30.45 15.43 4.86
C ILE A 470 30.85 13.98 5.06
N ILE A 471 32.14 13.70 4.85
CA ILE A 471 32.73 12.40 5.16
C ILE A 471 33.12 12.39 6.63
N ALA A 472 32.47 11.52 7.40
CA ALA A 472 32.81 11.24 8.79
C ALA A 472 33.85 10.11 8.82
N ASP A 473 35.12 10.46 8.65
CA ASP A 473 36.22 9.51 8.58
C ASP A 473 36.57 8.98 9.98
N ASN A 474 36.23 7.72 10.26
CA ASN A 474 36.47 7.08 11.55
C ASN A 474 37.91 6.55 11.67
N GLY A 475 38.89 7.38 11.32
CA GLY A 475 40.31 7.06 11.38
C GLY A 475 40.76 6.09 10.28
N SER A 476 40.53 6.44 9.01
CA SER A 476 41.07 5.69 7.88
C SER A 476 42.60 5.77 7.85
N THR A 477 43.23 4.61 7.70
CA THR A 477 44.69 4.44 7.63
C THR A 477 45.17 4.06 6.23
N ASP A 478 44.25 3.70 5.32
CA ASP A 478 44.59 3.42 3.93
C ASP A 478 44.97 4.73 3.19
N PRO A 479 46.20 4.85 2.66
CA PRO A 479 46.63 6.03 1.90
C PRO A 479 45.71 6.38 0.72
N LYS A 480 45.06 5.38 0.10
CA LYS A 480 44.12 5.60 -1.01
C LYS A 480 42.91 6.43 -0.61
N MET A 481 42.50 6.38 0.66
CA MET A 481 41.40 7.20 1.16
C MET A 481 41.77 8.69 1.13
N GLN A 482 43.00 9.03 1.52
CA GLN A 482 43.47 10.41 1.52
C GLN A 482 43.62 10.96 0.10
N GLU A 483 44.07 10.12 -0.84
CA GLU A 483 44.08 10.45 -2.27
C GLU A 483 42.65 10.72 -2.77
N LEU A 484 41.70 9.83 -2.46
CA LEU A 484 40.29 9.97 -2.84
C LEU A 484 39.66 11.25 -2.26
N PHE A 485 39.93 11.56 -0.99
CA PHE A 485 39.45 12.79 -0.36
C PHE A 485 40.01 14.04 -1.04
N ALA A 486 41.29 14.04 -1.40
CA ALA A 486 41.91 15.16 -2.11
C ALA A 486 41.32 15.33 -3.52
N GLU A 487 40.99 14.24 -4.21
CA GLU A 487 40.31 14.26 -5.51
C GLU A 487 38.93 14.92 -5.40
N TYR A 488 38.09 14.46 -4.46
CA TYR A 488 36.76 15.05 -4.27
C TYR A 488 36.82 16.48 -3.75
N LYS A 489 37.78 16.82 -2.88
CA LYS A 489 37.98 18.20 -2.43
C LYS A 489 38.31 19.12 -3.61
N LYS A 490 39.11 18.66 -4.57
CA LYS A 490 39.40 19.42 -5.80
C LYS A 490 38.17 19.55 -6.71
N GLN A 491 37.30 18.54 -6.75
CA GLN A 491 36.12 18.52 -7.62
C GLN A 491 34.95 19.35 -7.07
N LEU A 492 34.72 19.30 -5.76
CA LEU A 492 33.54 19.88 -5.10
C LEU A 492 33.86 21.11 -4.24
N ASP A 493 35.15 21.41 -4.05
CA ASP A 493 35.65 22.56 -3.29
C ASP A 493 35.07 22.63 -1.87
N GLU A 494 34.45 23.74 -1.47
CA GLU A 494 33.86 23.91 -0.14
C GLU A 494 32.70 22.95 0.15
N ARG A 495 32.07 22.39 -0.89
CA ARG A 495 30.94 21.43 -0.74
C ARG A 495 31.37 20.01 -0.35
N PHE A 496 32.67 19.72 -0.27
CA PHE A 496 33.17 18.45 0.24
C PHE A 496 34.01 18.68 1.50
N ILE A 497 33.55 18.09 2.60
CA ILE A 497 34.09 18.26 3.93
C ILE A 497 34.50 16.88 4.43
N VAL A 498 35.70 16.78 5.00
CA VAL A 498 36.17 15.57 5.67
C VAL A 498 36.40 15.91 7.13
N GLU A 499 35.64 15.27 8.01
CA GLU A 499 35.79 15.36 9.45
C GLU A 499 36.48 14.09 9.95
N LEU A 500 37.66 14.24 10.55
CA LEU A 500 38.38 13.12 11.15
C LEU A 500 37.81 12.86 12.55
N ILE A 501 37.19 11.70 12.73
CA ILE A 501 36.56 11.26 13.98
C ILE A 501 37.22 9.95 14.42
N ASP A 502 38.48 10.04 14.87
CA ASP A 502 39.26 8.87 15.29
C ASP A 502 38.91 8.42 16.72
N ILE A 503 37.79 7.69 16.83
CA ILE A 503 37.25 7.12 18.07
C ILE A 503 36.94 5.63 17.87
N PRO A 504 36.78 4.83 18.96
CA PRO A 504 36.21 3.49 18.86
C PRO A 504 34.85 3.53 18.13
N PHE A 505 34.61 2.55 17.27
CA PHE A 505 33.44 2.56 16.40
C PHE A 505 32.13 2.63 17.21
N ASN A 506 31.39 3.70 16.96
CA ASN A 506 30.05 3.94 17.48
C ASN A 506 29.31 4.76 16.42
N TYR A 507 28.40 4.11 15.69
CA TYR A 507 27.72 4.71 14.54
C TYR A 507 26.96 5.97 14.95
N SER A 508 26.23 5.90 16.07
CA SER A 508 25.45 7.02 16.61
C SER A 508 26.34 8.23 16.91
N ARG A 509 27.44 8.02 17.63
CA ARG A 509 28.37 9.10 18.00
C ARG A 509 29.08 9.70 16.79
N ILE A 510 29.51 8.87 15.84
CA ILE A 510 30.16 9.34 14.60
C ILE A 510 29.21 10.26 13.84
N ASN A 511 27.95 9.85 13.66
CA ASN A 511 26.95 10.65 12.97
C ASN A 511 26.56 11.92 13.75
N ASN A 512 26.47 11.87 15.08
CA ASN A 512 26.22 13.06 15.90
C ASN A 512 27.32 14.12 15.72
N LEU A 513 28.60 13.71 15.82
CA LEU A 513 29.74 14.60 15.67
C LEU A 513 29.84 15.18 14.24
N ALA A 514 29.53 14.38 13.22
CA ALA A 514 29.47 14.86 11.85
C ALA A 514 28.31 15.83 11.61
N ALA A 515 27.16 15.61 12.23
CA ALA A 515 26.00 16.50 12.17
C ALA A 515 26.28 17.87 12.80
N GLU A 516 27.20 17.97 13.78
CA GLU A 516 27.64 19.27 14.31
C GLU A 516 28.40 20.13 13.30
N LYS A 517 28.96 19.51 12.25
CA LYS A 517 29.66 20.20 11.15
C LYS A 517 28.73 20.58 9.99
N ALA A 518 27.52 20.02 9.97
CA ALA A 518 26.56 20.25 8.91
C ALA A 518 26.00 21.67 8.93
N SER A 519 25.89 22.27 7.74
CA SER A 519 25.29 23.61 7.55
C SER A 519 23.88 23.53 6.96
N GLY A 520 23.46 22.35 6.53
CA GLY A 520 22.19 22.11 5.87
C GLY A 520 20.99 22.27 6.77
N LYS A 521 19.89 22.74 6.18
CA LYS A 521 18.57 22.70 6.82
C LYS A 521 18.11 21.26 7.00
N TYR A 522 18.49 20.39 6.06
CA TYR A 522 18.22 18.97 6.09
C TYR A 522 19.54 18.20 6.26
N LEU A 523 19.52 17.21 7.15
CA LEU A 523 20.59 16.24 7.32
C LEU A 523 20.16 14.96 6.60
N LEU A 524 21.05 14.42 5.76
CA LEU A 524 20.83 13.16 5.07
C LEU A 524 21.89 12.17 5.52
N PHE A 525 21.49 11.23 6.39
CA PHE A 525 22.36 10.13 6.80
C PHE A 525 22.36 9.06 5.71
N LEU A 526 23.56 8.69 5.25
CA LEU A 526 23.74 7.77 4.14
C LEU A 526 24.90 6.82 4.43
N ASN A 527 24.68 5.52 4.28
CA ASN A 527 25.76 4.55 4.41
C ASN A 527 26.72 4.63 3.21
N ASN A 528 28.00 4.37 3.45
CA ASN A 528 29.04 4.44 2.42
C ASN A 528 28.96 3.34 1.36
N ASP A 529 28.19 2.27 1.59
CA ASP A 529 27.98 1.14 0.67
C ASP A 529 26.62 1.22 -0.04
N THR A 530 26.24 2.44 -0.45
CA THR A 530 25.04 2.74 -1.21
C THR A 530 25.38 3.17 -2.64
N GLU A 531 24.44 3.00 -3.57
CA GLU A 531 24.52 3.55 -4.93
C GLU A 531 23.19 4.20 -5.30
N VAL A 532 23.24 5.49 -5.67
CA VAL A 532 22.10 6.21 -6.21
C VAL A 532 21.72 5.60 -7.57
N ILE A 533 20.44 5.31 -7.80
CA ILE A 533 19.96 4.83 -9.11
C ILE A 533 18.87 5.69 -9.74
N GLU A 534 18.24 6.58 -8.96
CA GLU A 534 17.20 7.50 -9.42
C GLU A 534 17.68 8.97 -9.30
N PRO A 535 17.77 9.75 -10.38
CA PRO A 535 18.28 11.12 -10.33
C PRO A 535 17.54 12.07 -9.38
N ASN A 536 16.22 11.93 -9.27
CA ASN A 536 15.38 12.83 -8.47
C ASN A 536 15.27 12.45 -6.99
N TRP A 537 15.98 11.41 -6.54
CA TRP A 537 15.89 10.87 -5.17
C TRP A 537 15.94 11.96 -4.07
N MET A 538 16.94 12.85 -4.13
CA MET A 538 17.11 13.91 -3.12
C MET A 538 16.05 15.00 -3.23
N THR A 539 15.63 15.36 -4.45
CA THR A 539 14.52 16.29 -4.69
C THR A 539 13.22 15.76 -4.08
N THR A 540 12.94 14.47 -4.27
CA THR A 540 11.78 13.80 -3.65
C THR A 540 11.90 13.80 -2.13
N MET A 541 13.07 13.50 -1.56
CA MET A 541 13.23 13.56 -0.11
C MET A 541 12.98 14.96 0.45
N VAL A 542 13.49 16.02 -0.20
CA VAL A 542 13.24 17.41 0.20
C VAL A 542 11.77 17.81 0.07
N SER A 543 11.08 17.33 -0.97
CA SER A 543 9.66 17.67 -1.19
C SER A 543 8.75 17.15 -0.07
N TYR A 544 9.15 16.07 0.61
CA TYR A 544 8.55 15.58 1.85
C TYR A 544 9.07 16.31 3.08
N ALA A 545 10.39 16.40 3.24
CA ALA A 545 11.03 16.96 4.43
C ALA A 545 10.68 18.44 4.68
N GLN A 546 10.21 19.18 3.67
CA GLN A 546 9.74 20.55 3.87
C GLN A 546 8.43 20.66 4.68
N PHE A 547 7.62 19.60 4.76
CA PHE A 547 6.37 19.66 5.51
C PHE A 547 6.64 19.63 7.01
N ASP A 548 6.01 20.52 7.76
CA ASP A 548 6.13 20.53 9.21
C ASP A 548 5.67 19.21 9.83
N ARG A 549 4.63 18.56 9.32
CA ARG A 549 4.17 17.25 9.82
C ARG A 549 5.17 16.11 9.62
N ILE A 550 6.20 16.25 8.78
CA ILE A 550 7.16 15.18 8.45
C ILE A 550 8.43 15.33 9.29
N GLY A 551 8.84 14.22 9.89
CA GLY A 551 10.05 14.08 10.69
C GLY A 551 11.20 13.48 9.89
N CYS A 552 11.13 12.18 9.62
CA CYS A 552 12.10 11.45 8.80
C CYS A 552 11.51 11.06 7.43
N VAL A 553 12.34 11.12 6.39
CA VAL A 553 12.04 10.58 5.06
C VAL A 553 13.02 9.46 4.75
N GLY A 554 12.49 8.25 4.49
CA GLY A 554 13.29 7.06 4.17
C GLY A 554 13.19 6.65 2.71
N ALA A 555 14.25 6.05 2.19
CA ALA A 555 14.31 5.53 0.83
C ALA A 555 13.76 4.10 0.69
N LYS A 556 13.49 3.68 -0.54
CA LYS A 556 13.40 2.28 -0.96
C LYS A 556 14.78 1.77 -1.32
N LEU A 557 15.24 0.76 -0.59
CA LEU A 557 16.56 0.18 -0.79
C LEU A 557 16.45 -1.21 -1.40
N TYR A 558 17.27 -1.48 -2.39
CA TYR A 558 17.40 -2.79 -3.03
C TYR A 558 18.70 -3.48 -2.68
N TYR A 559 18.62 -4.80 -2.60
CA TYR A 559 19.78 -5.66 -2.75
C TYR A 559 20.29 -5.67 -4.19
N PRO A 560 21.54 -6.09 -4.45
CA PRO A 560 22.10 -6.18 -5.79
C PRO A 560 21.39 -7.18 -6.73
N ASP A 561 20.48 -8.00 -6.20
CA ASP A 561 19.65 -8.94 -6.98
C ASP A 561 18.24 -8.42 -7.26
N ASP A 562 18.04 -7.10 -7.18
CA ASP A 562 16.77 -6.39 -7.41
C ASP A 562 15.63 -6.82 -6.47
N THR A 563 15.99 -7.37 -5.30
CA THR A 563 15.02 -7.62 -4.24
C THR A 563 15.01 -6.49 -3.22
N THR A 564 13.83 -6.19 -2.69
CA THR A 564 13.61 -5.13 -1.71
C THR A 564 14.34 -5.48 -0.42
N GLN A 565 15.16 -4.57 0.08
CA GLN A 565 15.85 -4.67 1.37
C GLN A 565 15.15 -3.81 2.44
N HIS A 566 14.73 -2.61 2.06
CA HIS A 566 14.02 -1.70 2.96
C HIS A 566 12.83 -1.05 2.24
N ALA A 567 11.67 -1.13 2.89
CA ALA A 567 10.44 -0.45 2.51
C ALA A 567 9.68 0.06 3.74
N GLY A 568 10.42 0.66 4.68
CA GLY A 568 9.96 0.93 6.05
C GLY A 568 10.48 -0.07 7.08
N VAL A 569 10.37 0.29 8.36
CA VAL A 569 10.67 -0.57 9.53
C VAL A 569 9.40 -0.69 10.37
N LEU A 570 9.04 -1.93 10.70
CA LEU A 570 7.93 -2.28 11.57
C LEU A 570 8.47 -2.48 13.00
N VAL A 571 7.89 -1.78 13.96
CA VAL A 571 8.27 -1.88 15.37
C VAL A 571 7.53 -3.07 16.00
N GLY A 572 8.18 -3.79 16.91
CA GLY A 572 7.69 -5.03 17.53
C GLY A 572 8.10 -6.31 16.79
N ILE A 573 8.38 -6.25 15.48
CA ILE A 573 8.81 -7.44 14.74
C ILE A 573 10.15 -7.96 15.24
N GLY A 574 10.24 -9.28 15.44
CA GLY A 574 11.46 -9.92 15.94
C GLY A 574 11.84 -9.51 17.37
N GLY A 575 10.90 -8.94 18.12
CA GLY A 575 11.05 -8.53 19.51
C GLY A 575 11.49 -7.07 19.73
N VAL A 576 11.85 -6.34 18.67
CA VAL A 576 12.18 -4.90 18.72
C VAL A 576 11.71 -4.19 17.46
N ALA A 577 12.30 -4.51 16.31
CA ALA A 577 11.97 -3.90 15.02
C ALA A 577 12.56 -4.73 13.86
N GLY A 578 11.91 -4.67 12.69
CA GLY A 578 12.38 -5.34 11.48
C GLY A 578 11.93 -4.66 10.19
N HIS A 579 12.68 -4.86 9.10
CA HIS A 579 12.34 -4.27 7.80
C HIS A 579 11.03 -4.86 7.25
N ALA A 580 10.14 -3.98 6.77
CA ALA A 580 8.92 -4.38 6.07
C ALA A 580 9.24 -4.95 4.68
N LEU A 581 8.49 -5.97 4.24
CA LEU A 581 8.45 -6.45 2.86
C LEU A 581 9.85 -6.76 2.26
N ASN A 582 10.71 -7.37 3.07
CA ASN A 582 12.06 -7.74 2.68
C ASN A 582 12.07 -8.96 1.73
N ASN A 583 12.96 -8.97 0.74
CA ASN A 583 13.19 -10.00 -0.29
C ASN A 583 12.09 -10.10 -1.36
N TYR A 584 11.25 -9.07 -1.50
CA TYR A 584 10.27 -9.00 -2.57
C TYR A 584 10.92 -8.51 -3.86
N ASP A 585 10.56 -9.13 -4.99
CA ASP A 585 10.99 -8.69 -6.32
C ASP A 585 10.62 -7.22 -6.55
N ARG A 586 11.49 -6.46 -7.24
CA ARG A 586 11.28 -5.04 -7.55
C ARG A 586 9.93 -4.73 -8.19
N THR A 587 9.36 -5.66 -8.96
CA THR A 587 8.04 -5.49 -9.61
C THR A 587 6.85 -5.79 -8.70
N HIS A 588 7.10 -6.30 -7.50
CA HIS A 588 6.04 -6.64 -6.57
C HIS A 588 5.42 -5.38 -5.95
N CYS A 589 4.10 -5.37 -5.82
CA CYS A 589 3.37 -4.21 -5.28
C CYS A 589 3.30 -4.19 -3.74
N GLY A 590 3.55 -5.34 -3.10
CA GLY A 590 3.56 -5.46 -1.65
C GLY A 590 2.17 -5.70 -1.06
N TYR A 591 2.09 -5.70 0.26
CA TYR A 591 0.81 -5.75 0.98
C TYR A 591 0.03 -4.45 0.69
N PHE A 592 -1.14 -4.57 0.07
CA PHE A 592 -1.99 -3.43 -0.33
C PHE A 592 -1.20 -2.25 -0.92
N GLY A 593 -0.34 -2.52 -1.91
CA GLY A 593 0.38 -1.49 -2.65
C GLY A 593 1.55 -0.83 -1.93
N ARG A 594 1.88 -1.21 -0.69
CA ARG A 594 2.92 -0.55 0.14
C ARG A 594 4.34 -0.51 -0.46
N LEU A 595 4.65 -1.22 -1.54
CA LEU A 595 5.94 -1.08 -2.27
C LEU A 595 5.90 -0.05 -3.41
N VAL A 596 4.72 0.49 -3.72
CA VAL A 596 4.44 1.36 -4.88
C VAL A 596 3.59 2.58 -4.53
N ILE A 597 3.43 2.87 -3.24
CA ILE A 597 2.89 4.11 -2.69
C ILE A 597 3.74 4.57 -1.51
N ASP A 598 3.61 5.84 -1.15
CA ASP A 598 4.24 6.41 0.02
C ASP A 598 3.48 6.00 1.27
N VAL A 599 4.20 5.66 2.35
CA VAL A 599 3.61 5.03 3.54
C VAL A 599 4.20 5.64 4.80
N ASN A 600 3.34 5.97 5.77
CA ASN A 600 3.85 6.29 7.10
C ASN A 600 4.21 5.01 7.87
N TYR A 601 5.37 5.03 8.50
CA TYR A 601 5.84 4.00 9.43
C TYR A 601 6.38 4.68 10.68
N LEU A 602 6.52 3.93 11.77
CA LEU A 602 7.19 4.46 12.97
C LEU A 602 8.68 4.71 12.70
N ALA A 603 9.32 3.93 11.83
CA ALA A 603 10.74 4.08 11.54
C ALA A 603 11.12 3.80 10.08
N VAL A 604 12.22 4.43 9.67
CA VAL A 604 12.95 4.19 8.43
C VAL A 604 14.43 4.01 8.76
N THR A 605 15.21 3.43 7.86
CA THR A 605 16.62 3.14 8.15
C THR A 605 17.57 4.30 7.83
N ALA A 606 18.57 4.51 8.68
CA ALA A 606 19.63 5.50 8.45
C ALA A 606 20.61 5.11 7.33
N ALA A 607 20.43 3.96 6.67
CA ALA A 607 21.18 3.67 5.45
C ALA A 607 20.89 4.69 4.33
N CYS A 608 19.70 5.30 4.31
CA CYS A 608 19.38 6.50 3.56
C CYS A 608 18.15 7.19 4.20
N MET A 609 18.38 8.19 5.04
CA MET A 609 17.34 8.88 5.80
C MET A 609 17.59 10.39 5.86
N MET A 610 16.60 11.17 5.44
CA MET A 610 16.60 12.63 5.57
C MET A 610 15.81 13.07 6.79
N VAL A 611 16.33 14.04 7.54
CA VAL A 611 15.67 14.66 8.69
C VAL A 611 15.94 16.16 8.73
N LYS A 612 15.03 16.97 9.28
CA LYS A 612 15.33 18.38 9.56
C LYS A 612 16.41 18.49 10.63
N ALA A 613 17.41 19.34 10.41
CA ALA A 613 18.45 19.59 11.41
C ALA A 613 17.86 20.10 12.75
N ALA A 614 16.77 20.88 12.69
CA ALA A 614 16.06 21.37 13.86
C ALA A 614 15.42 20.25 14.69
N ASP A 615 14.74 19.29 14.05
CA ASP A 615 14.10 18.16 14.73
C ASP A 615 15.17 17.19 15.28
N PHE A 616 16.22 16.91 14.52
CA PHE A 616 17.37 16.11 14.98
C PHE A 616 18.01 16.72 16.24
N LYS A 617 18.21 18.03 16.26
CA LYS A 617 18.71 18.75 17.43
C LYS A 617 17.73 18.70 18.61
N ALA A 618 16.43 18.85 18.36
CA ALA A 618 15.41 18.84 19.41
C ALA A 618 15.37 17.52 20.19
N VAL A 619 15.69 16.40 19.54
CA VAL A 619 15.73 15.06 20.16
C VAL A 619 17.13 14.62 20.61
N ASN A 620 18.10 15.53 20.60
CA ASN A 620 19.51 15.29 20.93
C ASN A 620 20.18 14.21 20.06
N GLY A 621 19.87 14.18 18.76
CA GLY A 621 20.51 13.32 17.78
C GLY A 621 20.31 11.82 18.01
N PHE A 622 21.24 10.98 17.56
CA PHE A 622 21.24 9.55 17.84
C PHE A 622 21.60 9.24 19.30
N ASP A 623 20.97 8.22 19.89
CA ASP A 623 21.36 7.73 21.22
C ASP A 623 22.71 6.99 21.15
N GLU A 624 23.77 7.60 21.66
CA GLU A 624 25.13 7.05 21.62
C GLU A 624 25.29 5.73 22.39
N THR A 625 24.29 5.34 23.19
CA THR A 625 24.29 4.03 23.85
C THR A 625 23.83 2.91 22.89
N LEU A 626 23.22 3.23 21.76
CA LEU A 626 22.93 2.32 20.66
C LEU A 626 24.06 2.45 19.63
N GLU A 627 25.14 1.69 19.81
CA GLU A 627 26.37 1.83 19.04
C GLU A 627 26.21 1.37 17.59
N VAL A 628 25.38 0.34 17.34
CA VAL A 628 25.29 -0.32 16.03
C VAL A 628 23.86 -0.59 15.59
N ALA A 629 23.01 -1.16 16.44
CA ALA A 629 21.64 -1.54 16.06
C ALA A 629 20.59 -0.59 16.65
N PHE A 630 19.47 -0.45 15.95
CA PHE A 630 18.26 0.27 16.36
C PHE A 630 18.42 1.77 16.63
N ASN A 631 19.59 2.36 16.36
CA ASN A 631 19.81 3.80 16.53
C ASN A 631 18.90 4.65 15.61
N ASP A 632 18.64 4.17 14.40
CA ASP A 632 17.71 4.76 13.45
C ASP A 632 16.25 4.64 13.90
N VAL A 633 15.87 3.48 14.44
CA VAL A 633 14.55 3.25 15.05
C VAL A 633 14.34 4.18 16.24
N ASP A 634 15.30 4.28 17.17
CA ASP A 634 15.22 5.19 18.32
C ASP A 634 15.07 6.65 17.87
N LEU A 635 15.86 7.09 16.90
CA LEU A 635 15.78 8.45 16.37
C LEU A 635 14.40 8.74 15.77
N CYS A 636 13.89 7.84 14.94
CA CYS A 636 12.57 7.97 14.33
C CYS A 636 11.44 8.03 15.38
N LEU A 637 11.52 7.22 16.44
CA LEU A 637 10.54 7.23 17.53
C LEU A 637 10.59 8.53 18.34
N LYS A 638 11.77 9.04 18.69
CA LYS A 638 11.89 10.34 19.38
C LYS A 638 11.32 11.49 18.54
N ILE A 639 11.53 11.46 17.22
CA ILE A 639 10.98 12.46 16.30
C ILE A 639 9.47 12.30 16.18
N TYR A 640 8.97 11.07 16.19
CA TYR A 640 7.54 10.79 16.22
C TYR A 640 6.87 11.35 17.47
N GLU A 641 7.50 11.27 18.64
CA GLU A 641 7.02 11.90 19.88
C GLU A 641 6.95 13.44 19.83
N LEU A 642 7.60 14.09 18.86
CA LEU A 642 7.41 15.52 18.59
C LEU A 642 6.13 15.82 17.79
N GLY A 643 5.31 14.81 17.49
CA GLY A 643 4.13 14.93 16.63
C GLY A 643 4.46 14.98 15.14
N ARG A 644 5.55 14.29 14.73
CA ARG A 644 6.04 14.27 13.34
C ARG A 644 5.92 12.86 12.77
N TYR A 645 5.28 12.71 11.61
CA TYR A 645 5.22 11.43 10.91
C TYR A 645 6.54 11.12 10.20
N ASN A 646 6.96 9.86 10.23
CA ASN A 646 8.01 9.37 9.35
C ASN A 646 7.37 8.78 8.09
N VAL A 647 7.99 9.02 6.94
CA VAL A 647 7.47 8.58 5.65
C VAL A 647 8.53 7.76 4.90
N TYR A 648 8.12 6.59 4.44
CA TYR A 648 8.82 5.84 3.43
C TYR A 648 8.39 6.37 2.05
N ALA A 649 9.34 6.97 1.32
CA ALA A 649 9.11 7.54 0.01
C ALA A 649 9.47 6.51 -1.07
N HIS A 650 8.47 5.90 -1.71
CA HIS A 650 8.68 4.72 -2.57
C HIS A 650 9.43 5.04 -3.87
N GLN A 651 9.43 6.31 -4.29
CA GLN A 651 10.14 6.76 -5.50
C GLN A 651 11.62 7.06 -5.25
N VAL A 652 12.07 7.07 -3.99
CA VAL A 652 13.47 7.31 -3.63
C VAL A 652 14.20 5.97 -3.67
N GLU A 653 14.79 5.61 -4.81
CA GLU A 653 15.38 4.27 -5.01
C GLU A 653 16.92 4.29 -5.01
N LEU A 654 17.54 3.41 -4.21
CA LEU A 654 18.98 3.18 -4.15
C LEU A 654 19.30 1.68 -4.03
N TYR A 655 20.50 1.27 -4.45
CA TYR A 655 21.07 0.00 -4.00
C TYR A 655 21.80 0.19 -2.67
N HIS A 656 21.73 -0.81 -1.80
CA HIS A 656 22.54 -0.88 -0.58
C HIS A 656 23.15 -2.27 -0.47
N PHE A 657 24.48 -2.32 -0.46
CA PHE A 657 25.24 -3.57 -0.63
C PHE A 657 25.45 -4.37 0.65
N GLU A 658 24.86 -3.92 1.77
CA GLU A 658 24.75 -4.51 3.11
C GLU A 658 25.95 -5.35 3.60
N SER A 659 26.59 -4.86 4.66
CA SER A 659 27.60 -5.61 5.43
C SER A 659 28.87 -5.98 4.65
N LYS A 660 29.12 -5.37 3.47
CA LYS A 660 30.43 -5.45 2.79
C LYS A 660 31.56 -4.86 3.65
N SER A 661 31.29 -3.77 4.35
CA SER A 661 32.25 -3.09 5.23
C SER A 661 32.31 -3.67 6.67
N ARG A 662 31.23 -4.29 7.16
CA ARG A 662 31.05 -4.65 8.59
C ARG A 662 31.18 -6.15 8.93
N GLY A 663 30.76 -7.05 8.04
CA GLY A 663 30.56 -8.48 8.37
C GLY A 663 29.34 -8.75 9.28
N TYR A 664 29.10 -10.03 9.61
CA TYR A 664 27.91 -10.50 10.35
C TYR A 664 28.05 -10.36 11.89
N GLU A 665 26.94 -10.52 12.63
CA GLU A 665 26.89 -10.60 14.11
C GLU A 665 27.38 -11.97 14.62
N ASP A 666 28.66 -12.26 14.38
CA ASP A 666 29.25 -13.61 14.46
C ASP A 666 30.19 -13.85 15.65
N THR A 667 30.51 -12.82 16.44
CA THR A 667 31.37 -12.94 17.63
C THR A 667 30.57 -12.83 18.94
N PRO A 668 31.02 -13.44 20.04
CA PRO A 668 30.36 -13.34 21.35
C PRO A 668 30.19 -11.90 21.84
N GLU A 669 31.17 -11.04 21.58
CA GLU A 669 31.14 -9.61 21.95
C GLU A 669 30.06 -8.86 21.19
N LYS A 670 29.97 -9.09 19.87
CA LYS A 670 28.94 -8.53 18.98
C LYS A 670 27.54 -8.95 19.40
N GLN A 671 27.36 -10.24 19.67
CA GLN A 671 26.09 -10.80 20.16
C GLN A 671 25.70 -10.22 21.53
N LYS A 672 26.66 -10.07 22.45
CA LYS A 672 26.42 -9.46 23.77
C LYS A 672 26.02 -7.99 23.66
N ARG A 673 26.67 -7.22 22.79
CA ARG A 673 26.30 -5.83 22.49
C ARG A 673 24.88 -5.78 21.93
N PHE A 674 24.58 -6.56 20.89
CA PHE A 674 23.27 -6.60 20.25
C PHE A 674 22.15 -6.95 21.24
N ALA A 675 22.37 -7.94 22.11
CA ALA A 675 21.43 -8.28 23.19
C ALA A 675 21.23 -7.11 24.19
N GLY A 676 22.28 -6.34 24.46
CA GLY A 676 22.19 -5.13 25.29
C GLY A 676 21.38 -4.00 24.62
N GLU A 677 21.54 -3.81 23.31
CA GLU A 677 20.77 -2.83 22.52
C GLU A 677 19.29 -3.22 22.41
N ILE A 678 18.99 -4.52 22.22
CA ILE A 678 17.62 -5.06 22.30
C ILE A 678 16.98 -4.67 23.62
N LYS A 679 17.67 -4.96 24.74
CA LYS A 679 17.13 -4.67 26.07
C LYS A 679 16.86 -3.17 26.25
N LYS A 680 17.76 -2.30 25.79
CA LYS A 680 17.55 -0.84 25.86
C LYS A 680 16.29 -0.41 25.12
N MET A 681 16.06 -0.92 23.91
CA MET A 681 14.85 -0.61 23.14
C MET A 681 13.59 -1.11 23.85
N GLN A 682 13.62 -2.33 24.43
CA GLN A 682 12.51 -2.89 25.19
C GLN A 682 12.21 -2.10 26.47
N ASP A 683 13.24 -1.62 27.16
CA ASP A 683 13.10 -0.81 28.38
C ASP A 683 12.61 0.62 28.04
N LYS A 684 13.03 1.20 26.92
CA LYS A 684 12.75 2.60 26.53
C LYS A 684 11.42 2.76 25.77
N TRP A 685 11.10 1.82 24.88
CA TRP A 685 9.96 1.91 23.96
C TRP A 685 8.95 0.75 24.07
N PRO A 686 8.55 0.32 25.29
CA PRO A 686 7.68 -0.85 25.44
C PRO A 686 6.31 -0.66 24.78
N ALA A 687 5.77 0.57 24.78
CA ALA A 687 4.46 0.86 24.19
C ALA A 687 4.46 0.68 22.66
N TYR A 688 5.44 1.26 21.96
CA TYR A 688 5.55 1.13 20.49
C TYR A 688 5.93 -0.29 20.04
N ILE A 689 6.72 -1.01 20.84
CA ILE A 689 7.02 -2.43 20.60
C ILE A 689 5.78 -3.30 20.78
N ALA A 690 4.93 -2.97 21.76
CA ALA A 690 3.68 -3.67 21.97
C ALA A 690 2.65 -3.35 20.88
N HIS A 691 2.59 -2.11 20.41
CA HIS A 691 1.61 -1.64 19.44
C HIS A 691 2.22 -0.58 18.50
N ASP A 692 2.35 -0.94 17.22
CA ASP A 692 2.79 -0.03 16.15
C ASP A 692 1.54 0.44 15.39
N PRO A 693 1.20 1.74 15.40
CA PRO A 693 -0.03 2.25 14.78
C PRO A 693 -0.06 2.04 13.26
N PHE A 694 1.08 1.75 12.61
CA PHE A 694 1.15 1.49 11.17
C PHE A 694 1.20 0.00 10.82
N TYR A 695 1.11 -0.87 11.84
CA TYR A 695 1.13 -2.33 11.71
C TYR A 695 0.03 -3.00 12.56
N ASN A 696 -1.03 -3.43 11.90
CA ASN A 696 -2.22 -4.00 12.51
C ASN A 696 -1.91 -5.22 13.40
N ASP A 697 -2.52 -5.29 14.59
CA ASP A 697 -2.25 -6.34 15.57
C ASP A 697 -2.74 -7.73 15.13
N ASN A 698 -3.63 -7.82 14.13
CA ASN A 698 -4.05 -9.08 13.53
C ASN A 698 -2.98 -9.70 12.61
N LEU A 699 -1.86 -9.02 12.40
CA LEU A 699 -0.70 -9.49 11.65
C LEU A 699 0.41 -9.98 12.57
N THR A 700 1.17 -10.97 12.11
CA THR A 700 2.19 -11.62 12.94
C THR A 700 3.42 -10.74 13.14
N LYS A 701 3.79 -10.52 14.41
CA LYS A 701 5.07 -9.93 14.79
C LYS A 701 6.22 -10.95 14.75
N GLU A 702 5.89 -12.24 14.57
CA GLU A 702 6.86 -13.31 14.39
C GLU A 702 7.26 -13.44 12.91
N GLY A 703 8.49 -13.05 12.55
CA GLY A 703 9.01 -13.31 11.21
C GLY A 703 9.76 -12.15 10.58
N ILE A 704 9.48 -11.91 9.29
CA ILE A 704 10.26 -11.00 8.42
C ILE A 704 9.46 -9.79 7.91
N GLY A 705 8.35 -9.43 8.55
CA GLY A 705 7.53 -8.30 8.15
C GLY A 705 6.83 -8.47 6.81
N ASP A 706 6.27 -9.66 6.55
CA ASP A 706 5.58 -10.01 5.30
C ASP A 706 4.04 -9.82 5.36
N PHE A 707 3.53 -9.25 6.45
CA PHE A 707 2.10 -8.99 6.67
C PHE A 707 1.27 -10.28 6.64
N SER A 708 1.83 -11.39 7.11
CA SER A 708 1.08 -12.62 7.31
C SER A 708 0.20 -12.56 8.56
N LEU A 709 -0.86 -13.37 8.58
CA LEU A 709 -1.85 -13.40 9.65
C LEU A 709 -1.25 -13.90 10.97
N ARG A 710 -1.62 -13.27 12.08
CA ARG A 710 -1.27 -13.70 13.42
C ARG A 710 -1.99 -15.02 13.76
N PRO A 711 -1.30 -16.06 14.25
CA PRO A 711 -1.95 -17.32 14.62
C PRO A 711 -2.85 -17.26 15.85
N ASP A 712 -2.53 -16.41 16.82
CA ASP A 712 -2.97 -16.47 18.22
C ASP A 712 -3.89 -15.35 18.68
#